data_AF-A0A8K0UKC8-F1
#
_entry.id   AF-A0A8K0UKC8-F1
#
_cell.length_a   1.000
_cell.length_b   1.000
_cell.length_c   1.000
_cell.angle_alpha   90.00
_cell.angle_beta   90.00
_cell.angle_gamma   90.00
#
_symmetry.space_group_name_H-M   'P 1'
#
loop_
_entity.id
_entity.type
_entity.pdbx_description
1 polymer ?
#
loop_
_entity_poly.entity_id
_entity_poly.type
_entity_poly.pdbx_seq_one_letter_code
_entity_poly.pdbx_strand_id
1 'polypeptide(L)'
;MISLAYELKGISGWSLIAGGVAVAFLLLISYRVLEPYFKFFWHSFIVPIKAADQRGRLEKFYKGQADAYDTTRKGLLRGRMTMLNLSAAHLREMRAANPGGRLVWVDIGGGTGFNIESMDKFFPISSFDAVYLVDLCEPLLEVARKRFARRGWKNVHVICADAASFILPEPGWVGGREAKGSISFVTLSYSLSMIPNFYPVLDRISHLLHPQHGIFGVVDFYTAGRSSSQTLHERAIGGHGKECGWISRWFWQIWFDFDHVSLGPQRRDYLEYKFGTIKSYNGRNRFVLPFIVRIPYYIWIGRCRTADVSRFVHAFEVEGGNTIGNTTPHALKAIKAQDDLPDFNDLGESALVMSPASNIRDRDAVVIDVSPPLSTFHYAIRNPWRLPYYEQKIHKEFRSFIYAFTWEDPAEDMKHLDLGREDSMFVITSAGDNALHYAIAAQPKRIHCVDVNPCQGHLFELKLAGIQGLIYDEFFSMFGEGRQPNFRHLLDAKLSPLLSSLCYQFWRINSHMFKESFYKSGYSGWALRLAQWIFKLAGVSEDVRLLCEAGSIPEQERIWREAIRPVLLNSVVVALLKNPVFCWNALGVPLNQRKMFLDEGSAYDFVKDTFDPIPSTALLRDGAYHYLLPLLGKYTHNSCPAYLTRQGFDALRANNCEAMDAFRLHTDSIINVLRGLPEAAITRAVIMDHLDWFTEGSPELDDEVANFYRVLSKGGFVLLRSAAKQPWYMQNFSKAGFKVSCISVRQGNKVAIDRVNMYASFWKAEK
;
A
#
# COMPACT_ATOMS: atom_id res chain seq x y z
N MET A 1 39.10 41.86 -39.68
CA MET A 1 39.58 40.63 -39.00
C MET A 1 40.99 40.78 -38.42
N ILE A 2 41.27 41.93 -37.77
CA ILE A 2 42.50 42.18 -36.97
C ILE A 2 42.13 42.24 -35.46
N SER A 3 40.87 41.99 -35.11
CA SER A 3 40.36 42.08 -33.74
C SER A 3 40.29 40.74 -32.98
N LEU A 4 40.57 39.60 -33.62
CA LEU A 4 40.65 38.29 -32.94
C LEU A 4 42.08 37.90 -32.55
N ALA A 5 43.10 38.62 -33.06
CA ALA A 5 44.51 38.32 -32.82
C ALA A 5 45.09 39.04 -31.58
N TYR A 6 44.33 39.95 -30.96
CA TYR A 6 44.79 40.74 -29.81
C TYR A 6 44.35 40.19 -28.45
N GLU A 7 43.36 39.28 -28.39
CA GLU A 7 42.93 38.64 -27.13
C GLU A 7 43.72 37.37 -26.75
N LEU A 8 44.58 36.86 -27.64
CA LEU A 8 45.37 35.65 -27.39
C LEU A 8 46.81 35.91 -26.89
N LYS A 9 47.19 37.17 -26.63
CA LYS A 9 48.51 37.53 -26.04
C LYS A 9 48.60 37.42 -24.52
N GLY A 10 47.56 36.88 -23.86
CA GLY A 10 47.51 36.71 -22.40
C GLY A 10 47.47 35.26 -21.91
N ILE A 11 47.54 34.27 -22.81
CA ILE A 11 47.56 32.85 -22.39
C ILE A 11 49.00 32.48 -22.11
N SER A 12 49.43 32.67 -20.86
CA SER A 12 50.73 32.19 -20.39
C SER A 12 50.89 30.70 -20.72
N GLY A 13 52.10 30.23 -21.02
CA GLY A 13 52.35 28.80 -21.26
C GLY A 13 51.79 27.89 -20.16
N TRP A 14 51.68 28.41 -18.92
CA TRP A 14 51.03 27.76 -17.79
C TRP A 14 49.53 27.53 -17.96
N SER A 15 48.80 28.42 -18.64
CA SER A 15 47.37 28.29 -18.90
C SER A 15 47.08 27.20 -19.95
N LEU A 16 47.95 27.06 -20.96
CA LEU A 16 47.89 25.96 -21.94
C LEU A 16 48.24 24.62 -21.32
N ILE A 17 49.27 24.58 -20.45
CA ILE A 17 49.64 23.39 -19.68
C ILE A 17 48.52 23.01 -18.71
N ALA A 18 47.93 23.97 -17.98
CA ALA A 18 46.81 23.72 -17.07
C ALA A 18 45.56 23.23 -17.81
N GLY A 19 45.25 23.78 -18.99
CA GLY A 19 44.19 23.29 -19.86
C GLY A 19 44.45 21.87 -20.36
N GLY A 20 45.68 21.58 -20.79
CA GLY A 20 46.10 20.24 -21.20
C GLY A 20 46.03 19.21 -20.07
N VAL A 21 46.45 19.58 -18.86
CA VAL A 21 46.34 18.76 -17.66
C VAL A 21 44.88 18.54 -17.26
N ALA A 22 44.02 19.57 -17.34
CA ALA A 22 42.60 19.44 -17.06
C ALA A 22 41.89 18.52 -18.07
N VAL A 23 42.22 18.62 -19.36
CA VAL A 23 41.69 17.72 -20.40
C VAL A 23 42.21 16.29 -20.20
N ALA A 24 43.50 16.11 -19.93
CA ALA A 24 44.07 14.80 -19.63
C ALA A 24 43.45 14.18 -18.37
N PHE A 25 43.19 14.99 -17.34
CA PHE A 25 42.52 14.57 -16.12
C PHE A 25 41.05 14.20 -16.36
N LEU A 26 40.31 14.98 -17.17
CA LEU A 26 38.95 14.66 -17.59
C LEU A 26 38.89 13.39 -18.45
N LEU A 27 39.87 13.18 -19.34
CA LEU A 27 40.00 11.95 -20.12
C LEU A 27 40.35 10.75 -19.23
N LEU A 28 41.22 10.92 -18.24
CA LEU A 28 41.54 9.88 -17.25
C LEU A 28 40.34 9.53 -16.36
N ILE A 29 39.57 10.53 -15.92
CA ILE A 29 38.32 10.31 -15.18
C ILE A 29 37.31 9.59 -16.07
N SER A 30 37.13 10.07 -17.30
CA SER A 30 36.20 9.46 -18.27
C SER A 30 36.61 8.03 -18.59
N TYR A 31 37.89 7.75 -18.79
CA TYR A 31 38.43 6.41 -18.99
C TYR A 31 38.18 5.53 -17.77
N ARG A 32 38.49 5.98 -16.55
CA ARG A 32 38.23 5.19 -15.32
C ARG A 32 36.75 4.93 -15.09
N VAL A 33 35.87 5.85 -15.50
CA VAL A 33 34.41 5.66 -15.42
C VAL A 33 33.92 4.69 -16.50
N LEU A 34 34.48 4.73 -17.71
CA LEU A 34 34.03 3.94 -18.87
C LEU A 34 34.71 2.57 -19.01
N GLU A 35 35.93 2.40 -18.51
CA GLU A 35 36.73 1.16 -18.60
C GLU A 35 35.96 -0.07 -18.07
N PRO A 36 35.26 -0.02 -16.91
CA PRO A 36 34.41 -1.14 -16.47
C PRO A 36 33.35 -1.54 -17.50
N TYR A 37 32.70 -0.56 -18.14
CA TYR A 37 31.65 -0.78 -19.13
C TYR A 37 32.21 -1.32 -20.45
N PHE A 38 33.39 -0.88 -20.88
CA PHE A 38 34.08 -1.45 -22.04
C PHE A 38 34.52 -2.90 -21.80
N LYS A 39 35.08 -3.21 -20.63
CA LYS A 39 35.41 -4.61 -20.25
C LYS A 39 34.17 -5.49 -20.25
N PHE A 40 33.06 -5.00 -19.67
CA PHE A 40 31.78 -5.69 -19.70
C PHE A 40 31.30 -5.92 -21.14
N PHE A 41 31.32 -4.90 -22.00
CA PHE A 41 30.90 -5.00 -23.39
C PHE A 41 31.78 -6.01 -24.17
N TRP A 42 33.10 -5.91 -24.03
CA TRP A 42 34.05 -6.80 -24.68
C TRP A 42 33.82 -8.27 -24.30
N HIS A 43 33.71 -8.56 -23.01
CA HIS A 43 33.51 -9.92 -22.52
C HIS A 43 32.09 -10.47 -22.72
N SER A 44 31.08 -9.59 -22.84
CA SER A 44 29.69 -10.00 -23.09
C SER A 44 29.36 -10.16 -24.57
N PHE A 45 29.96 -9.35 -25.45
CA PHE A 45 29.54 -9.28 -26.86
C PHE A 45 30.61 -9.67 -27.88
N ILE A 46 31.90 -9.70 -27.51
CA ILE A 46 33.00 -9.91 -28.47
C ILE A 46 33.75 -11.23 -28.21
N VAL A 47 33.92 -11.63 -26.95
CA VAL A 47 34.64 -12.86 -26.61
C VAL A 47 33.73 -14.10 -26.73
N PRO A 48 34.04 -15.10 -27.58
CA PRO A 48 33.22 -16.30 -27.71
C PRO A 48 33.29 -17.20 -26.46
N ILE A 49 32.12 -17.49 -25.88
CA ILE A 49 31.97 -18.41 -24.74
C ILE A 49 31.91 -19.85 -25.27
N LYS A 50 33.08 -20.48 -25.48
CA LYS A 50 33.18 -21.92 -25.77
C LYS A 50 33.60 -22.70 -24.52
N ALA A 51 32.66 -23.45 -23.92
CA ALA A 51 32.87 -24.48 -22.91
C ALA A 51 31.70 -25.48 -22.90
N ALA A 52 31.98 -26.76 -22.62
CA ALA A 52 31.01 -27.86 -22.72
C ALA A 52 29.96 -27.83 -21.58
N ASP A 53 30.35 -27.41 -20.38
CA ASP A 53 29.54 -27.42 -19.17
C ASP A 53 29.25 -26.00 -18.66
N GLN A 54 28.22 -25.87 -17.80
CA GLN A 54 27.77 -24.56 -17.30
C GLN A 54 28.86 -23.84 -16.47
N ARG A 55 29.60 -24.59 -15.65
CA ARG A 55 30.67 -24.05 -14.81
C ARG A 55 31.78 -23.43 -15.67
N GLY A 56 32.29 -24.16 -16.66
CA GLY A 56 33.32 -23.66 -17.56
C GLY A 56 32.89 -22.41 -18.35
N ARG A 57 31.60 -22.30 -18.70
CA ARG A 57 31.05 -21.08 -19.34
C ARG A 57 31.07 -19.88 -18.39
N LEU A 58 30.61 -20.04 -17.15
CA LEU A 58 30.56 -18.97 -16.15
C LEU A 58 31.96 -18.50 -15.74
N GLU A 59 32.89 -19.43 -15.49
CA GLU A 59 34.27 -19.09 -15.14
C GLU A 59 34.94 -18.28 -16.26
N LYS A 60 34.80 -18.70 -17.51
CA LYS A 60 35.37 -17.99 -18.67
C LYS A 60 34.72 -16.63 -18.90
N PHE A 61 33.41 -16.52 -18.68
CA PHE A 61 32.67 -15.27 -18.80
C PHE A 61 33.07 -14.25 -17.73
N TYR A 62 33.29 -14.68 -16.48
CA TYR A 62 33.56 -13.77 -15.36
C TYR A 62 35.04 -13.48 -15.10
N LYS A 63 35.96 -14.36 -15.49
CA LYS A 63 37.40 -14.21 -15.20
C LYS A 63 37.99 -12.87 -15.62
N GLY A 64 37.59 -12.30 -16.77
CA GLY A 64 38.09 -11.02 -17.27
C GLY A 64 37.39 -9.76 -16.72
N GLN A 65 36.29 -9.93 -15.99
CA GLN A 65 35.43 -8.83 -15.54
C GLN A 65 35.09 -8.87 -14.03
N ALA A 66 35.62 -9.83 -13.27
CA ALA A 66 35.30 -10.03 -11.85
C ALA A 66 35.54 -8.76 -11.01
N ASP A 67 36.66 -8.05 -11.23
CA ASP A 67 37.00 -6.83 -10.49
C ASP A 67 36.11 -5.62 -10.85
N ALA A 68 35.52 -5.63 -12.05
CA ALA A 68 34.65 -4.56 -12.55
C ALA A 68 33.15 -4.88 -12.37
N TYR A 69 32.82 -6.08 -11.91
CA TYR A 69 31.49 -6.67 -11.91
C TYR A 69 30.46 -5.83 -11.14
N ASP A 70 30.79 -5.39 -9.94
CA ASP A 70 29.87 -4.63 -9.10
C ASP A 70 29.51 -3.25 -9.69
N THR A 71 30.51 -2.58 -10.29
CA THR A 71 30.38 -1.23 -10.84
C THR A 71 29.43 -1.21 -12.04
N THR A 72 29.56 -2.19 -12.95
CA THR A 72 28.71 -2.29 -14.15
C THR A 72 27.32 -2.82 -13.82
N ARG A 73 27.20 -3.76 -12.88
CA ARG A 73 25.93 -4.41 -12.52
C ARG A 73 25.05 -3.60 -11.57
N LYS A 74 25.55 -2.57 -10.88
CA LYS A 74 24.73 -1.70 -9.99
C LYS A 74 23.56 -1.03 -10.73
N GLY A 75 23.75 -0.64 -11.98
CA GLY A 75 22.69 -0.03 -12.81
C GLY A 75 21.70 -1.04 -13.39
N LEU A 76 22.18 -2.24 -13.73
CA LEU A 76 21.41 -3.32 -14.34
C LEU A 76 20.56 -4.11 -13.33
N LEU A 77 21.16 -4.48 -12.19
CA LEU A 77 20.57 -5.37 -11.19
C LEU A 77 19.79 -4.58 -10.13
N ARG A 78 18.67 -3.98 -10.56
CA ARG A 78 17.77 -3.20 -9.70
C ARG A 78 17.04 -4.10 -8.68
N GLY A 79 16.47 -3.50 -7.66
CA GLY A 79 15.67 -4.26 -6.68
C GLY A 79 16.45 -5.07 -5.65
N ARG A 80 17.73 -5.44 -5.86
CA ARG A 80 18.54 -6.16 -4.84
C ARG A 80 18.53 -5.50 -3.47
N MET A 81 18.84 -4.21 -3.43
CA MET A 81 18.84 -3.45 -2.18
C MET A 81 17.44 -3.39 -1.55
N THR A 82 16.39 -3.32 -2.37
CA THR A 82 15.01 -3.35 -1.86
C THR A 82 14.67 -4.73 -1.30
N MET A 83 14.99 -5.82 -2.01
CA MET A 83 14.79 -7.19 -1.51
C MET A 83 15.48 -7.38 -0.15
N LEU A 84 16.76 -7.00 -0.04
CA LEU A 84 17.50 -7.11 1.22
C LEU A 84 16.87 -6.28 2.35
N ASN A 85 16.46 -5.04 2.07
CA ASN A 85 15.83 -4.19 3.08
C ASN A 85 14.47 -4.75 3.53
N LEU A 86 13.66 -5.25 2.59
CA LEU A 86 12.39 -5.89 2.90
C LEU A 86 12.61 -7.18 3.71
N SER A 87 13.54 -8.03 3.29
CA SER A 87 13.91 -9.23 4.04
C SER A 87 14.41 -8.89 5.44
N ALA A 88 15.27 -7.88 5.58
CA ALA A 88 15.74 -7.39 6.89
C ALA A 88 14.57 -6.95 7.78
N ALA A 89 13.59 -6.23 7.24
CA ALA A 89 12.40 -5.84 7.99
C ALA A 89 11.61 -7.05 8.50
N HIS A 90 11.40 -8.07 7.67
CA HIS A 90 10.70 -9.30 8.07
C HIS A 90 11.52 -10.15 9.06
N LEU A 91 12.85 -10.18 8.90
CA LEU A 91 13.77 -10.87 9.82
C LEU A 91 13.72 -10.25 11.23
N ARG A 92 13.55 -8.94 11.36
CA ARG A 92 13.39 -8.28 12.68
C ARG A 92 12.11 -8.73 13.37
N GLU A 93 10.99 -8.78 12.66
CA GLU A 93 9.72 -9.28 13.21
C GLU A 93 9.83 -10.75 13.63
N MET A 94 10.49 -11.58 12.81
CA MET A 94 10.73 -12.97 13.17
C MET A 94 11.63 -13.12 14.39
N ARG A 95 12.70 -12.32 14.50
CA ARG A 95 13.59 -12.34 15.66
C ARG A 95 12.87 -11.85 16.93
N ALA A 96 11.95 -10.88 16.80
CA ALA A 96 11.12 -10.45 17.92
C ALA A 96 10.18 -11.58 18.40
N ALA A 97 9.63 -12.38 17.47
CA ALA A 97 8.78 -13.52 17.80
C ALA A 97 9.56 -14.75 18.32
N ASN A 98 10.82 -14.93 17.90
CA ASN A 98 11.69 -16.02 18.36
C ASN A 98 13.13 -15.53 18.63
N PRO A 99 13.38 -14.87 19.77
CA PRO A 99 14.68 -14.26 20.07
C PRO A 99 15.86 -15.24 20.18
N GLY A 100 15.59 -16.48 20.58
CA GLY A 100 16.59 -17.55 20.74
C GLY A 100 16.77 -18.46 19.52
N GLY A 101 16.00 -18.25 18.45
CA GLY A 101 16.06 -19.08 17.25
C GLY A 101 17.37 -18.89 16.49
N ARG A 102 18.00 -20.01 16.07
CA ARG A 102 19.17 -19.98 15.19
C ARG A 102 18.82 -19.30 13.87
N LEU A 103 19.63 -18.35 13.44
CA LEU A 103 19.44 -17.56 12.23
C LEU A 103 20.57 -17.85 11.24
N VAL A 104 20.31 -18.80 10.34
CA VAL A 104 21.22 -19.19 9.26
C VAL A 104 20.74 -18.60 7.94
N TRP A 105 21.63 -17.89 7.25
CA TRP A 105 21.38 -17.34 5.91
C TRP A 105 22.19 -18.08 4.84
N VAL A 106 21.54 -18.49 3.75
CA VAL A 106 22.20 -18.98 2.53
C VAL A 106 21.90 -18.07 1.33
N ASP A 107 22.93 -17.44 0.77
CA ASP A 107 22.86 -16.63 -0.46
C ASP A 107 23.32 -17.48 -1.65
N ILE A 108 22.37 -17.93 -2.47
CA ILE A 108 22.60 -18.86 -3.59
C ILE A 108 22.81 -18.06 -4.89
N GLY A 109 23.93 -18.33 -5.55
CA GLY A 109 24.44 -17.50 -6.65
C GLY A 109 24.93 -16.14 -6.15
N GLY A 110 25.57 -16.11 -4.99
CA GLY A 110 25.99 -14.88 -4.31
C GLY A 110 27.16 -14.14 -4.97
N GLY A 111 27.83 -14.75 -5.95
CA GLY A 111 28.90 -14.15 -6.74
C GLY A 111 30.00 -13.51 -5.89
N THR A 112 30.20 -12.20 -6.06
CA THR A 112 31.24 -11.42 -5.39
C THR A 112 30.98 -11.13 -3.90
N GLY A 113 29.88 -11.65 -3.34
CA GLY A 113 29.47 -11.42 -1.95
C GLY A 113 28.83 -10.05 -1.70
N PHE A 114 28.42 -9.34 -2.74
CA PHE A 114 27.86 -7.99 -2.65
C PHE A 114 26.59 -7.91 -1.78
N ASN A 115 25.71 -8.92 -1.86
CA ASN A 115 24.47 -8.94 -1.09
C ASN A 115 24.73 -9.07 0.40
N ILE A 116 25.64 -9.97 0.80
CA ILE A 116 26.07 -10.15 2.19
C ILE A 116 26.65 -8.86 2.72
N GLU A 117 27.54 -8.20 1.96
CA GLU A 117 28.07 -6.91 2.41
C GLU A 117 26.99 -5.82 2.52
N SER A 118 26.04 -5.83 1.60
CA SER A 118 24.96 -4.83 1.57
C SER A 118 23.94 -5.06 2.68
N MET A 119 23.70 -6.30 3.08
CA MET A 119 22.76 -6.67 4.13
C MET A 119 23.18 -6.07 5.47
N ASP A 120 24.48 -5.97 5.77
CA ASP A 120 25.00 -5.38 7.01
C ASP A 120 24.46 -3.96 7.30
N LYS A 121 24.10 -3.21 6.25
CA LYS A 121 23.49 -1.87 6.36
C LYS A 121 22.04 -1.89 6.87
N PHE A 122 21.36 -3.01 6.69
CA PHE A 122 19.94 -3.18 7.05
C PHE A 122 19.80 -4.12 8.25
N PHE A 123 20.54 -5.21 8.28
CA PHE A 123 20.54 -6.21 9.33
C PHE A 123 21.99 -6.66 9.58
N PRO A 124 22.57 -6.33 10.75
CA PRO A 124 23.98 -6.58 11.01
C PRO A 124 24.35 -8.05 10.76
N ILE A 125 25.48 -8.30 10.10
CA ILE A 125 25.93 -9.66 9.82
C ILE A 125 26.24 -10.42 11.11
N SER A 126 26.66 -9.71 12.16
CA SER A 126 26.85 -10.28 13.50
C SER A 126 25.58 -10.83 14.15
N SER A 127 24.40 -10.46 13.66
CA SER A 127 23.12 -10.98 14.15
C SER A 127 22.77 -12.36 13.61
N PHE A 128 23.49 -12.85 12.59
CA PHE A 128 23.35 -14.20 12.06
C PHE A 128 24.30 -15.16 12.77
N ASP A 129 23.82 -16.36 13.10
CA ASP A 129 24.66 -17.42 13.63
C ASP A 129 25.64 -17.93 12.58
N ALA A 130 25.18 -18.01 11.32
CA ALA A 130 26.02 -18.34 10.16
C ALA A 130 25.44 -17.76 8.87
N VAL A 131 26.33 -17.35 7.97
CA VAL A 131 26.00 -16.88 6.62
C VAL A 131 26.82 -17.68 5.61
N TYR A 132 26.15 -18.30 4.65
CA TYR A 132 26.76 -19.12 3.62
C TYR A 132 26.55 -18.49 2.25
N LEU A 133 27.64 -18.18 1.55
CA LEU A 133 27.62 -17.82 0.14
C LEU A 133 27.86 -19.10 -0.67
N VAL A 134 26.91 -19.47 -1.52
CA VAL A 134 27.03 -20.61 -2.45
C VAL A 134 27.09 -20.09 -3.89
N ASP A 135 28.13 -20.42 -4.63
CA ASP A 135 28.26 -20.10 -6.06
C ASP A 135 29.03 -21.19 -6.81
N LEU A 136 28.85 -21.27 -8.12
CA LEU A 136 29.54 -22.22 -9.00
C LEU A 136 30.85 -21.64 -9.58
N CYS A 137 31.05 -20.32 -9.47
CA CYS A 137 32.13 -19.58 -10.13
C CYS A 137 33.25 -19.18 -9.16
N GLU A 138 34.33 -19.97 -9.10
CA GLU A 138 35.46 -19.73 -8.20
C GLU A 138 36.10 -18.32 -8.31
N PRO A 139 36.30 -17.72 -9.51
CA PRO A 139 36.83 -16.36 -9.61
C PRO A 139 35.99 -15.30 -8.88
N LEU A 140 34.66 -15.44 -8.84
CA LEU A 140 33.80 -14.52 -8.08
C LEU A 140 33.93 -14.76 -6.58
N LEU A 141 34.09 -16.03 -6.18
CA LEU A 141 34.27 -16.42 -4.78
C LEU A 141 35.60 -15.91 -4.20
N GLU A 142 36.67 -15.83 -4.99
CA GLU A 142 37.92 -15.20 -4.56
C GLU A 142 37.72 -13.72 -4.19
N VAL A 143 36.93 -12.98 -4.99
CA VAL A 143 36.55 -11.60 -4.69
C VAL A 143 35.72 -11.53 -3.40
N ALA A 144 34.79 -12.47 -3.21
CA ALA A 144 33.97 -12.55 -2.00
C ALA A 144 34.82 -12.81 -0.75
N ARG A 145 35.74 -13.78 -0.78
CA ARG A 145 36.66 -14.07 0.34
C ARG A 145 37.50 -12.86 0.70
N LYS A 146 38.06 -12.15 -0.29
CA LYS A 146 38.80 -10.89 -0.06
C LYS A 146 37.90 -9.79 0.50
N ARG A 147 36.62 -9.72 0.10
CA ARG A 147 35.65 -8.76 0.65
C ARG A 147 35.35 -9.05 2.12
N PHE A 148 35.07 -10.30 2.47
CA PHE A 148 34.71 -10.69 3.83
C PHE A 148 35.91 -10.63 4.78
N ALA A 149 37.11 -11.02 4.32
CA ALA A 149 38.33 -10.89 5.10
C ALA A 149 38.61 -9.43 5.50
N ARG A 150 38.37 -8.46 4.59
CA ARG A 150 38.49 -7.02 4.89
C ARG A 150 37.49 -6.53 5.93
N ARG A 151 36.36 -7.20 6.09
CA ARG A 151 35.32 -6.88 7.09
C ARG A 151 35.54 -7.59 8.43
N GLY A 152 36.41 -8.60 8.47
CA GLY A 152 36.71 -9.38 9.67
C GLY A 152 35.57 -10.30 10.13
N TRP A 153 34.60 -10.61 9.27
CA TRP A 153 33.49 -11.50 9.62
C TRP A 153 33.95 -12.95 9.74
N LYS A 154 33.66 -13.57 10.89
CA LYS A 154 34.03 -14.96 11.20
C LYS A 154 32.89 -15.96 10.98
N ASN A 155 31.67 -15.46 10.91
CA ASN A 155 30.44 -16.22 10.71
C ASN A 155 29.99 -16.27 9.24
N VAL A 156 30.85 -15.85 8.30
CA VAL A 156 30.57 -15.86 6.86
C VAL A 156 31.45 -16.90 6.18
N HIS A 157 30.83 -17.83 5.46
CA HIS A 157 31.48 -18.97 4.82
C HIS A 157 31.22 -18.95 3.32
N VAL A 158 32.25 -19.25 2.53
CA VAL A 158 32.19 -19.23 1.06
C VAL A 158 32.34 -20.65 0.53
N ILE A 159 31.32 -21.13 -0.18
CA ILE A 159 31.21 -22.51 -0.68
C ILE A 159 31.14 -22.49 -2.21
N CYS A 160 32.11 -23.13 -2.86
CA CYS A 160 32.08 -23.40 -4.30
C CYS A 160 31.29 -24.69 -4.55
N ALA A 161 30.01 -24.58 -4.89
CA ALA A 161 29.15 -25.74 -5.10
C ALA A 161 27.97 -25.41 -6.02
N ASP A 162 27.39 -26.46 -6.61
CA ASP A 162 26.14 -26.35 -7.36
C ASP A 162 24.94 -26.15 -6.41
N ALA A 163 23.99 -25.30 -6.85
CA ALA A 163 22.84 -24.91 -6.05
C ALA A 163 21.92 -26.10 -5.66
N ALA A 164 21.87 -27.16 -6.48
CA ALA A 164 21.05 -28.34 -6.21
C ALA A 164 21.73 -29.32 -5.25
N SER A 165 23.04 -29.22 -5.00
CA SER A 165 23.82 -30.25 -4.30
C SER A 165 24.79 -29.78 -3.21
N PHE A 166 24.89 -28.47 -2.93
CA PHE A 166 25.76 -27.94 -1.85
C PHE A 166 25.51 -28.58 -0.48
N ILE A 167 26.54 -28.76 0.35
CA ILE A 167 26.42 -29.30 1.72
C ILE A 167 26.92 -28.23 2.70
N LEU A 168 26.17 -27.99 3.78
CA LEU A 168 26.55 -27.03 4.81
C LEU A 168 27.16 -27.73 6.03
N PRO A 169 28.16 -27.13 6.70
CA PRO A 169 28.68 -27.60 7.98
C PRO A 169 27.76 -27.23 9.14
N GLU A 170 26.46 -27.48 8.99
CA GLU A 170 25.41 -27.18 9.97
C GLU A 170 24.93 -28.49 10.65
N PRO A 171 24.43 -28.43 11.90
CA PRO A 171 23.87 -29.60 12.56
C PRO A 171 22.77 -30.26 11.72
N GLY A 172 22.80 -31.59 11.62
CA GLY A 172 21.84 -32.36 10.82
C GLY A 172 22.21 -32.57 9.36
N TRP A 173 23.30 -31.97 8.86
CA TRP A 173 23.84 -32.21 7.51
C TRP A 173 24.87 -33.36 7.45
N VAL A 174 25.36 -33.83 8.60
CA VAL A 174 26.39 -34.88 8.72
C VAL A 174 25.72 -36.24 8.94
N GLY A 175 26.16 -37.28 8.22
CA GLY A 175 25.70 -38.67 8.42
C GLY A 175 24.45 -39.07 7.63
N GLY A 176 24.10 -38.37 6.55
CA GLY A 176 23.02 -38.77 5.62
C GLY A 176 21.60 -38.52 6.12
N ARG A 177 21.41 -37.79 7.22
CA ARG A 177 20.10 -37.28 7.64
C ARG A 177 19.77 -36.00 6.87
N GLU A 178 18.53 -35.85 6.45
CA GLU A 178 18.08 -34.66 5.73
C GLU A 178 17.94 -33.48 6.69
N ALA A 179 18.61 -32.37 6.39
CA ALA A 179 18.63 -31.16 7.23
C ALA A 179 17.36 -30.30 7.07
N LYS A 180 16.19 -30.95 7.22
CA LYS A 180 14.86 -30.33 7.07
C LYS A 180 14.70 -29.16 8.03
N GLY A 181 14.32 -28.00 7.50
CA GLY A 181 14.08 -26.81 8.31
C GLY A 181 15.30 -26.21 9.02
N SER A 182 16.52 -26.54 8.58
CA SER A 182 17.78 -26.07 9.18
C SER A 182 18.16 -24.62 8.81
N ILE A 183 17.52 -24.02 7.81
CA ILE A 183 17.85 -22.68 7.30
C ILE A 183 16.71 -21.70 7.59
N SER A 184 17.06 -20.51 8.06
CA SER A 184 16.08 -19.47 8.43
C SER A 184 15.88 -18.42 7.33
N PHE A 185 16.90 -18.20 6.50
CA PHE A 185 16.84 -17.23 5.41
C PHE A 185 17.57 -17.72 4.16
N VAL A 186 16.92 -17.61 3.00
CA VAL A 186 17.53 -17.91 1.70
C VAL A 186 17.37 -16.72 0.78
N THR A 187 18.38 -16.43 -0.04
CA THR A 187 18.29 -15.43 -1.11
C THR A 187 18.70 -15.99 -2.47
N LEU A 188 17.95 -15.61 -3.50
CA LEU A 188 18.32 -15.75 -4.91
C LEU A 188 18.26 -14.37 -5.56
N SER A 189 19.41 -13.79 -5.85
CA SER A 189 19.50 -12.45 -6.44
C SER A 189 20.09 -12.54 -7.85
N TYR A 190 19.21 -12.52 -8.85
CA TYR A 190 19.53 -12.66 -10.26
C TYR A 190 20.25 -13.98 -10.58
N SER A 191 19.97 -15.02 -9.80
CA SER A 191 20.54 -16.35 -9.94
C SER A 191 19.53 -17.39 -10.40
N LEU A 192 18.24 -17.24 -10.09
CA LEU A 192 17.21 -18.21 -10.47
C LEU A 192 17.05 -18.31 -12.00
N SER A 193 17.10 -17.17 -12.69
CA SER A 193 17.08 -17.10 -14.16
C SER A 193 18.32 -17.72 -14.81
N MET A 194 19.43 -17.84 -14.07
CA MET A 194 20.67 -18.46 -14.53
C MET A 194 20.76 -19.97 -14.24
N ILE A 195 19.86 -20.52 -13.42
CA ILE A 195 19.84 -21.94 -13.06
C ILE A 195 18.97 -22.71 -14.09
N PRO A 196 19.53 -23.67 -14.86
CA PRO A 196 18.75 -24.47 -15.80
C PRO A 196 17.79 -25.43 -15.09
N ASN A 197 18.30 -26.23 -14.15
CA ASN A 197 17.52 -27.19 -13.36
C ASN A 197 16.97 -26.54 -12.10
N PHE A 198 16.05 -25.59 -12.25
CA PHE A 198 15.54 -24.80 -11.13
C PHE A 198 14.51 -25.55 -10.26
N TYR A 199 13.82 -26.58 -10.78
CA TYR A 199 12.85 -27.36 -10.00
C TYR A 199 13.49 -28.03 -8.78
N PRO A 200 14.58 -28.84 -8.91
CA PRO A 200 15.22 -29.46 -7.75
C PRO A 200 15.78 -28.43 -6.75
N VAL A 201 16.25 -27.28 -7.23
CA VAL A 201 16.75 -26.20 -6.34
C VAL A 201 15.61 -25.64 -5.49
N LEU A 202 14.47 -25.31 -6.09
CA LEU A 202 13.32 -24.77 -5.36
C LEU A 202 12.69 -25.83 -4.43
N ASP A 203 12.61 -27.09 -4.85
CA ASP A 203 12.18 -28.20 -3.99
C ASP A 203 13.08 -28.37 -2.77
N ARG A 204 14.40 -28.31 -2.99
CA ARG A 204 15.39 -28.40 -1.94
C ARG A 204 15.32 -27.23 -0.98
N ILE A 205 15.21 -26.00 -1.47
CA ILE A 205 15.02 -24.81 -0.62
C ILE A 205 13.76 -24.98 0.24
N SER A 206 12.65 -25.45 -0.34
CA SER A 206 11.42 -25.71 0.40
C SER A 206 11.59 -26.73 1.53
N HIS A 207 12.43 -27.74 1.32
CA HIS A 207 12.75 -28.74 2.33
C HIS A 207 13.68 -28.20 3.43
N LEU A 208 14.70 -27.41 3.08
CA LEU A 208 15.70 -26.89 4.02
C LEU A 208 15.20 -25.69 4.84
N LEU A 209 14.24 -24.93 4.32
CA LEU A 209 13.74 -23.71 4.93
C LEU A 209 12.88 -24.03 6.17
N HIS A 210 13.09 -23.29 7.27
CA HIS A 210 12.37 -23.49 8.53
C HIS A 210 10.85 -23.33 8.29
N PRO A 211 10.00 -24.32 8.64
CA PRO A 211 8.57 -24.30 8.29
C PRO A 211 7.83 -23.05 8.76
N GLN A 212 8.09 -22.60 9.99
CA GLN A 212 7.36 -21.47 10.60
C GLN A 212 8.08 -20.12 10.52
N HIS A 213 9.39 -20.11 10.38
CA HIS A 213 10.21 -18.91 10.56
C HIS A 213 11.26 -18.81 9.45
N GLY A 214 11.00 -19.45 8.32
CA GLY A 214 11.87 -19.42 7.17
C GLY A 214 11.40 -18.35 6.20
N ILE A 215 12.30 -17.43 5.83
CA ILE A 215 12.07 -16.43 4.78
C ILE A 215 12.87 -16.80 3.54
N PHE A 216 12.26 -16.61 2.37
CA PHE A 216 12.91 -16.75 1.09
C PHE A 216 12.76 -15.46 0.29
N GLY A 217 13.88 -14.79 -0.01
CA GLY A 217 13.92 -13.58 -0.83
C GLY A 217 14.40 -13.88 -2.24
N VAL A 218 13.67 -13.41 -3.25
CA VAL A 218 14.06 -13.53 -4.65
C VAL A 218 13.97 -12.16 -5.33
N VAL A 219 14.99 -11.83 -6.12
CA VAL A 219 14.95 -10.74 -7.09
C VAL A 219 15.49 -11.26 -8.40
N ASP A 220 14.72 -11.16 -9.47
CA ASP A 220 15.17 -11.67 -10.77
C ASP A 220 14.50 -10.98 -11.95
N PHE A 221 15.06 -11.21 -13.13
CA PHE A 221 14.43 -10.90 -14.40
C PHE A 221 13.31 -11.87 -14.70
N TYR A 222 12.32 -11.42 -15.46
CA TYR A 222 11.20 -12.27 -15.86
C TYR A 222 10.50 -11.72 -17.09
N THR A 223 9.75 -12.56 -17.78
CA THR A 223 8.79 -12.15 -18.79
C THR A 223 7.49 -12.90 -18.52
N ALA A 224 6.36 -12.17 -18.50
CA ALA A 224 5.05 -12.76 -18.28
C ALA A 224 4.08 -12.21 -19.34
N GLY A 225 3.42 -13.11 -20.07
CA GLY A 225 2.35 -12.74 -21.00
C GLY A 225 1.05 -12.41 -20.29
N ARG A 226 0.08 -11.87 -21.03
CA ARG A 226 -1.30 -11.78 -20.56
C ARG A 226 -1.87 -13.20 -20.54
N SER A 227 -2.20 -13.70 -19.37
CA SER A 227 -2.81 -15.02 -19.22
C SER A 227 -4.32 -14.89 -19.28
N SER A 228 -4.98 -15.61 -20.18
CA SER A 228 -6.45 -15.76 -20.19
C SER A 228 -6.96 -16.58 -19.01
N SER A 229 -6.05 -17.27 -18.31
CA SER A 229 -6.28 -18.14 -17.16
C SER A 229 -5.52 -17.65 -15.93
N GLN A 230 -5.51 -16.34 -15.66
CA GLN A 230 -5.03 -15.88 -14.35
C GLN A 230 -5.85 -16.57 -13.28
N THR A 231 -5.20 -17.44 -12.50
CA THR A 231 -5.87 -18.12 -11.40
C THR A 231 -6.33 -17.06 -10.39
N LEU A 232 -7.41 -17.32 -9.67
CA LEU A 232 -7.85 -16.44 -8.56
C LEU A 232 -6.67 -16.14 -7.62
N HIS A 233 -5.86 -17.16 -7.33
CA HIS A 233 -4.64 -17.03 -6.56
C HIS A 233 -3.66 -15.95 -7.06
N GLU A 234 -3.36 -15.91 -8.36
CA GLU A 234 -2.48 -14.88 -8.93
C GLU A 234 -3.05 -13.47 -8.77
N ARG A 235 -4.37 -13.31 -8.88
CA ARG A 235 -5.05 -12.03 -8.64
C ARG A 235 -4.96 -11.62 -7.17
N ALA A 236 -5.02 -12.57 -6.23
CA ALA A 236 -4.91 -12.31 -4.78
C ALA A 236 -3.47 -12.09 -4.28
N ILE A 237 -2.43 -12.58 -4.97
CA ILE A 237 -1.05 -12.19 -4.67
C ILE A 237 -0.81 -10.71 -4.99
N GLY A 238 -1.56 -10.21 -5.97
CA GLY A 238 -1.33 -8.93 -6.60
C GLY A 238 -0.32 -9.05 -7.75
N GLY A 239 -0.57 -8.30 -8.80
CA GLY A 239 0.18 -8.41 -10.05
C GLY A 239 0.30 -7.11 -10.80
N HIS A 240 0.21 -5.96 -10.12
CA HIS A 240 0.33 -4.67 -10.78
C HIS A 240 1.67 -4.62 -11.53
N GLY A 241 1.59 -4.50 -12.86
CA GLY A 241 2.75 -4.56 -13.73
C GLY A 241 3.45 -5.93 -13.80
N LYS A 242 2.83 -7.07 -13.46
CA LYS A 242 3.39 -8.41 -13.75
C LYS A 242 3.47 -8.59 -15.28
N GLU A 243 2.40 -8.30 -16.01
CA GLU A 243 2.35 -8.48 -17.46
C GLU A 243 3.36 -7.61 -18.23
N CYS A 244 3.91 -8.20 -19.29
CA CYS A 244 4.83 -7.57 -20.21
C CYS A 244 4.22 -7.54 -21.61
N GLY A 245 4.32 -6.38 -22.28
CA GLY A 245 3.87 -6.24 -23.67
C GLY A 245 4.58 -7.23 -24.60
N TRP A 246 3.89 -7.66 -25.67
CA TRP A 246 4.37 -8.70 -26.58
C TRP A 246 5.80 -8.43 -27.11
N ILE A 247 6.07 -7.21 -27.61
CA ILE A 247 7.40 -6.80 -28.09
C ILE A 247 8.45 -6.94 -26.99
N SER A 248 8.13 -6.49 -25.77
CA SER A 248 9.04 -6.52 -24.65
C SER A 248 9.42 -7.95 -24.24
N ARG A 249 8.47 -8.89 -24.30
CA ARG A 249 8.73 -10.29 -23.95
C ARG A 249 9.70 -10.92 -24.94
N TRP A 250 9.38 -10.83 -26.23
CA TRP A 250 10.20 -11.40 -27.30
C TRP A 250 11.61 -10.82 -27.29
N PHE A 251 11.71 -9.49 -27.24
CA PHE A 251 12.99 -8.80 -27.23
C PHE A 251 13.87 -9.26 -26.07
N TRP A 252 13.34 -9.26 -24.83
CA TRP A 252 14.15 -9.61 -23.67
C TRP A 252 14.46 -11.10 -23.57
N GLN A 253 13.55 -11.99 -23.98
CA GLN A 253 13.85 -13.43 -24.03
C GLN A 253 15.03 -13.70 -24.95
N ILE A 254 14.97 -13.22 -26.20
CA ILE A 254 16.07 -13.39 -27.17
C ILE A 254 17.35 -12.74 -26.66
N TRP A 255 17.27 -11.52 -26.12
CA TRP A 255 18.43 -10.78 -25.64
C TRP A 255 19.18 -11.55 -24.55
N PHE A 256 18.46 -12.07 -23.55
CA PHE A 256 19.08 -12.76 -22.42
C PHE A 256 19.44 -14.23 -22.73
N ASP A 257 18.84 -14.84 -23.75
CA ASP A 257 19.21 -16.17 -24.23
C ASP A 257 20.67 -16.19 -24.75
N PHE A 258 21.20 -15.07 -25.28
CA PHE A 258 22.62 -14.95 -25.66
C PHE A 258 23.58 -15.15 -24.46
N ASP A 259 23.15 -14.77 -23.26
CA ASP A 259 23.90 -14.93 -22.01
C ASP A 259 23.50 -16.22 -21.25
N HIS A 260 22.70 -17.10 -21.87
CA HIS A 260 22.10 -18.28 -21.24
C HIS A 260 21.26 -17.98 -19.98
N VAL A 261 20.63 -16.79 -19.95
CA VAL A 261 19.74 -16.37 -18.86
C VAL A 261 18.30 -16.53 -19.33
N SER A 262 17.54 -17.41 -18.68
CA SER A 262 16.18 -17.74 -19.13
C SER A 262 15.12 -16.92 -18.39
N LEU A 263 14.43 -16.04 -19.13
CA LEU A 263 13.42 -15.12 -18.59
C LEU A 263 11.99 -15.69 -18.62
N GLY A 264 11.81 -16.95 -19.01
CA GLY A 264 10.49 -17.58 -19.10
C GLY A 264 9.70 -17.53 -17.78
N PRO A 265 8.35 -17.45 -17.83
CA PRO A 265 7.50 -17.28 -16.64
C PRO A 265 7.57 -18.47 -15.67
N GLN A 266 7.94 -19.66 -16.16
CA GLN A 266 7.87 -20.94 -15.43
C GLN A 266 8.64 -20.92 -14.10
N ARG A 267 9.77 -20.21 -14.04
CA ARG A 267 10.58 -20.08 -12.81
C ARG A 267 9.82 -19.39 -11.69
N ARG A 268 9.16 -18.29 -12.04
CA ARG A 268 8.36 -17.51 -11.10
C ARG A 268 7.07 -18.23 -10.77
N ASP A 269 6.41 -18.84 -11.74
CA ASP A 269 5.15 -19.54 -11.51
C ASP A 269 5.36 -20.73 -10.57
N TYR A 270 6.45 -21.49 -10.75
CA TYR A 270 6.79 -22.58 -9.84
C TYR A 270 7.21 -22.08 -8.45
N LEU A 271 7.92 -20.95 -8.37
CA LEU A 271 8.24 -20.28 -7.09
C LEU A 271 6.96 -19.90 -6.33
N GLU A 272 6.03 -19.19 -6.98
CA GLU A 272 4.76 -18.74 -6.40
C GLU A 272 3.85 -19.94 -6.07
N TYR A 273 3.95 -21.06 -6.78
CA TYR A 273 3.24 -22.30 -6.48
C TYR A 273 3.83 -23.06 -5.28
N LYS A 274 5.15 -23.22 -5.24
CA LYS A 274 5.83 -24.06 -4.24
C LYS A 274 5.83 -23.42 -2.84
N PHE A 275 5.86 -22.09 -2.77
CA PHE A 275 6.00 -21.33 -1.53
C PHE A 275 4.78 -20.44 -1.25
N GLY A 276 4.56 -20.11 0.02
CA GLY A 276 3.60 -19.08 0.41
C GLY A 276 4.18 -17.70 0.14
N THR A 277 3.54 -16.90 -0.71
CA THR A 277 4.00 -15.54 -1.02
C THR A 277 3.62 -14.58 0.11
N ILE A 278 4.58 -13.82 0.63
CA ILE A 278 4.37 -12.74 1.61
C ILE A 278 4.28 -11.38 0.89
N LYS A 279 5.28 -11.10 0.02
CA LYS A 279 5.36 -9.86 -0.76
C LYS A 279 5.72 -10.15 -2.20
N SER A 280 5.14 -9.35 -3.08
CA SER A 280 5.51 -9.31 -4.49
C SER A 280 5.57 -7.86 -4.96
N TYR A 281 6.53 -7.53 -5.80
CA TYR A 281 6.62 -6.24 -6.48
C TYR A 281 7.22 -6.41 -7.88
N ASN A 282 6.61 -5.77 -8.87
CA ASN A 282 7.07 -5.79 -10.25
C ASN A 282 7.63 -4.43 -10.66
N GLY A 283 8.90 -4.42 -11.07
CA GLY A 283 9.62 -3.23 -11.49
C GLY A 283 10.01 -3.24 -12.96
N ARG A 284 10.38 -2.06 -13.47
CA ARG A 284 10.93 -1.88 -14.82
C ARG A 284 12.22 -1.09 -14.73
N ASN A 285 13.34 -1.70 -15.11
CA ASN A 285 14.64 -1.04 -15.12
C ASN A 285 14.77 -0.15 -16.36
N ARG A 286 15.23 1.09 -16.16
CA ARG A 286 15.43 2.12 -17.19
C ARG A 286 16.92 2.28 -17.58
N PHE A 287 17.75 1.30 -17.25
CA PHE A 287 19.22 1.40 -17.36
C PHE A 287 19.74 1.48 -18.79
N VAL A 288 19.08 0.83 -19.76
CA VAL A 288 19.53 0.79 -21.16
C VAL A 288 18.76 1.84 -21.97
N LEU A 289 19.47 2.76 -22.63
CA LEU A 289 18.93 3.62 -23.70
C LEU A 289 18.77 2.73 -24.95
N PRO A 290 17.55 2.22 -25.20
CA PRO A 290 16.57 3.05 -25.87
C PRO A 290 15.24 3.13 -25.11
N PHE A 291 14.52 4.23 -25.31
CA PHE A 291 13.21 4.52 -24.71
C PHE A 291 12.10 3.48 -25.00
N ILE A 292 12.37 2.44 -25.79
CA ILE A 292 11.37 1.55 -26.39
C ILE A 292 11.07 0.31 -25.51
N VAL A 293 12.05 -0.28 -24.80
CA VAL A 293 11.81 -1.49 -23.99
C VAL A 293 12.55 -1.41 -22.66
N ARG A 294 11.83 -1.51 -21.53
CA ARG A 294 12.39 -1.49 -20.17
C ARG A 294 12.59 -2.91 -19.66
N ILE A 295 13.70 -3.22 -18.98
CA ILE A 295 13.97 -4.58 -18.50
C ILE A 295 13.02 -4.91 -17.32
N PRO A 296 12.15 -5.91 -17.45
CA PRO A 296 11.28 -6.36 -16.36
C PRO A 296 12.07 -7.11 -15.29
N TYR A 297 11.86 -6.73 -14.03
CA TYR A 297 12.36 -7.47 -12.87
C TYR A 297 11.26 -7.55 -11.79
N TYR A 298 11.36 -8.54 -10.92
CA TYR A 298 10.47 -8.68 -9.78
C TYR A 298 11.26 -8.80 -8.47
N ILE A 299 10.61 -8.43 -7.37
CA ILE A 299 11.05 -8.70 -6.01
C ILE A 299 9.97 -9.54 -5.38
N TRP A 300 10.34 -10.64 -4.76
CA TRP A 300 9.43 -11.57 -4.11
C TRP A 300 10.00 -11.97 -2.75
N ILE A 301 9.13 -12.05 -1.76
CA ILE A 301 9.44 -12.62 -0.45
C ILE A 301 8.36 -13.66 -0.16
N GLY A 302 8.77 -14.84 0.28
CA GLY A 302 7.86 -15.88 0.73
C GLY A 302 8.40 -16.68 1.89
N ARG A 303 7.65 -17.74 2.22
CA ARG A 303 7.92 -18.69 3.31
C ARG A 303 7.44 -20.08 2.93
N CYS A 304 7.73 -21.07 3.77
CA CYS A 304 7.20 -22.43 3.57
C CYS A 304 5.67 -22.44 3.51
N ARG A 305 5.15 -23.24 2.59
CA ARG A 305 3.71 -23.46 2.40
C ARG A 305 3.05 -24.18 3.56
N THR A 306 3.83 -24.92 4.34
CA THR A 306 3.39 -25.63 5.55
C THR A 306 3.46 -24.76 6.81
N ALA A 307 3.69 -23.45 6.67
CA ALA A 307 3.60 -22.53 7.78
C ALA A 307 2.19 -22.57 8.40
N ASP A 308 2.10 -22.42 9.72
CA ASP A 308 0.83 -22.23 10.39
C ASP A 308 0.23 -20.87 10.03
N VAL A 309 -0.95 -20.93 9.42
CA VAL A 309 -1.76 -19.79 8.95
C VAL A 309 -3.12 -19.73 9.65
N SER A 310 -3.33 -20.53 10.70
CA SER A 310 -4.65 -20.73 11.35
C SER A 310 -5.26 -19.41 11.84
N ARG A 311 -4.44 -18.50 12.37
CA ARG A 311 -4.88 -17.16 12.80
C ARG A 311 -5.46 -16.33 11.64
N PHE A 312 -4.83 -16.39 10.47
CA PHE A 312 -5.27 -15.66 9.28
C PHE A 312 -6.50 -16.31 8.67
N VAL A 313 -6.54 -17.64 8.62
CA VAL A 313 -7.73 -18.41 8.21
C VAL A 313 -8.93 -18.03 9.09
N HIS A 314 -8.78 -18.08 10.42
CA HIS A 314 -9.81 -17.64 11.36
C HIS A 314 -10.21 -16.17 11.14
N ALA A 315 -9.26 -15.28 10.87
CA ALA A 315 -9.55 -13.87 10.61
C ALA A 315 -10.38 -13.66 9.35
N PHE A 316 -10.12 -14.46 8.32
CA PHE A 316 -10.84 -14.39 7.06
C PHE A 316 -12.23 -15.01 7.21
N GLU A 317 -12.29 -16.24 7.69
CA GLU A 317 -13.51 -17.06 7.63
C GLU A 317 -14.50 -16.70 8.75
N VAL A 318 -14.01 -16.57 9.98
CA VAL A 318 -14.85 -16.34 11.15
C VAL A 318 -15.02 -14.86 11.41
N GLU A 319 -13.91 -14.13 11.57
CA GLU A 319 -13.96 -12.72 11.96
C GLU A 319 -14.30 -11.79 10.79
N GLY A 320 -14.13 -12.25 9.56
CA GLY A 320 -14.47 -11.52 8.35
C GLY A 320 -15.88 -11.79 7.85
N GLY A 321 -16.59 -12.78 8.41
CA GLY A 321 -17.88 -13.21 7.87
C GLY A 321 -17.76 -13.83 6.47
N ASN A 322 -16.63 -14.46 6.14
CA ASN A 322 -16.50 -15.22 4.90
C ASN A 322 -16.78 -16.69 5.23
N THR A 323 -18.06 -17.04 5.38
CA THR A 323 -18.46 -18.40 5.76
C THR A 323 -17.88 -19.47 4.82
N ILE A 324 -17.15 -20.44 5.38
CA ILE A 324 -17.00 -21.76 4.77
C ILE A 324 -18.36 -22.47 4.83
N GLY A 325 -18.95 -22.73 3.67
CA GLY A 325 -19.67 -23.99 3.45
C GLY A 325 -18.93 -24.68 2.30
N ASN A 326 -18.21 -25.79 2.44
CA ASN A 326 -18.30 -26.97 3.29
C ASN A 326 -16.88 -27.48 3.56
N THR A 327 -16.69 -28.25 4.63
CA THR A 327 -15.53 -29.14 4.80
C THR A 327 -15.36 -30.05 3.57
N THR A 328 -14.14 -30.14 3.02
CA THR A 328 -13.68 -31.09 1.96
C THR A 328 -14.18 -30.84 0.51
N PRO A 329 -13.40 -31.23 -0.52
CA PRO A 329 -13.49 -30.69 -1.87
C PRO A 329 -14.68 -31.30 -2.62
N HIS A 330 -15.75 -30.52 -2.77
CA HIS A 330 -16.62 -30.70 -3.92
C HIS A 330 -16.17 -29.73 -5.00
N ALA A 331 -15.91 -30.27 -6.20
CA ALA A 331 -15.73 -29.48 -7.41
C ALA A 331 -17.03 -28.72 -7.70
N LEU A 332 -17.19 -27.55 -7.10
CA LEU A 332 -18.23 -26.61 -7.48
C LEU A 332 -17.79 -25.99 -8.81
N LYS A 333 -18.67 -26.09 -9.80
CA LYS A 333 -18.49 -25.54 -11.14
C LYS A 333 -17.86 -24.16 -11.03
N ALA A 334 -16.78 -23.92 -11.78
CA ALA A 334 -16.19 -22.60 -11.94
C ALA A 334 -17.26 -21.65 -12.47
N ILE A 335 -17.95 -20.95 -11.57
CA ILE A 335 -18.74 -19.79 -11.91
C ILE A 335 -17.69 -18.77 -12.33
N LYS A 336 -17.71 -18.38 -13.61
CA LYS A 336 -16.93 -17.24 -14.08
C LYS A 336 -17.25 -16.11 -13.13
N ALA A 337 -16.25 -15.53 -12.48
CA ALA A 337 -16.37 -14.29 -11.74
C ALA A 337 -16.89 -13.22 -12.72
N GLN A 338 -18.21 -13.18 -12.90
CA GLN A 338 -18.92 -12.12 -13.55
C GLN A 338 -19.09 -11.03 -12.50
N ASP A 339 -19.17 -9.79 -12.97
CA ASP A 339 -19.08 -8.58 -12.17
C ASP A 339 -20.24 -8.51 -11.13
N ASP A 340 -20.09 -9.17 -9.97
CA ASP A 340 -21.10 -9.25 -8.87
C ASP A 340 -21.04 -8.06 -7.91
N LEU A 341 -20.73 -6.88 -8.44
CA LEU A 341 -21.03 -5.61 -7.76
C LEU A 341 -22.36 -5.09 -8.29
N PRO A 342 -23.14 -4.35 -7.48
CA PRO A 342 -24.34 -3.67 -7.97
C PRO A 342 -24.01 -2.89 -9.24
N ASP A 343 -24.92 -2.89 -10.21
CA ASP A 343 -24.75 -2.07 -11.41
C ASP A 343 -24.71 -0.61 -10.95
N PHE A 344 -23.53 0.01 -10.98
CA PHE A 344 -23.34 1.41 -10.55
C PHE A 344 -24.13 2.40 -11.43
N ASN A 345 -24.81 1.92 -12.46
CA ASN A 345 -25.82 2.65 -13.22
C ASN A 345 -26.95 3.21 -12.33
N ASP A 346 -27.36 2.51 -11.27
CA ASP A 346 -28.41 2.98 -10.34
C ASP A 346 -27.91 3.90 -9.21
N LEU A 347 -26.58 3.98 -9.02
CA LEU A 347 -25.91 4.86 -8.04
C LEU A 347 -25.66 6.29 -8.57
N GLY A 348 -26.44 6.70 -9.57
CA GLY A 348 -26.35 7.99 -10.24
C GLY A 348 -25.28 7.97 -11.34
N GLU A 349 -25.70 8.25 -12.58
CA GLU A 349 -24.86 8.24 -13.77
C GLU A 349 -23.51 8.94 -13.54
N SER A 350 -22.43 8.15 -13.55
CA SER A 350 -21.09 8.65 -13.79
C SER A 350 -21.06 9.28 -15.19
N ALA A 351 -20.42 10.45 -15.35
CA ALA A 351 -20.33 11.17 -16.63
C ALA A 351 -19.49 10.46 -17.72
N LEU A 352 -19.39 9.13 -17.67
CA LEU A 352 -18.82 8.28 -18.71
C LEU A 352 -19.82 7.15 -19.01
N VAL A 353 -20.55 7.34 -20.10
CA VAL A 353 -21.46 6.36 -20.71
C VAL A 353 -20.76 5.02 -20.94
N MET A 354 -21.30 3.91 -20.41
CA MET A 354 -21.16 2.57 -20.97
C MET A 354 -22.46 1.75 -20.83
N SER A 355 -22.78 1.03 -21.92
CA SER A 355 -23.97 0.28 -22.37
C SER A 355 -24.58 -0.84 -21.46
N PRO A 356 -25.76 -1.42 -21.82
CA PRO A 356 -26.86 -1.66 -20.88
C PRO A 356 -27.00 -3.09 -20.33
N ALA A 357 -27.69 -3.14 -19.19
CA ALA A 357 -28.60 -4.16 -18.66
C ALA A 357 -28.18 -5.64 -18.76
N SER A 358 -27.90 -6.25 -17.60
CA SER A 358 -27.92 -7.70 -17.45
C SER A 358 -28.86 -8.16 -16.33
N ASN A 359 -29.69 -9.13 -16.70
CA ASN A 359 -30.80 -9.72 -15.94
C ASN A 359 -30.44 -10.14 -14.50
N ILE A 360 -31.34 -9.78 -13.59
CA ILE A 360 -31.38 -10.23 -12.20
C ILE A 360 -31.61 -11.75 -12.18
N ARG A 361 -30.60 -12.49 -11.73
CA ARG A 361 -30.74 -13.86 -11.20
C ARG A 361 -30.36 -13.83 -9.73
N ASP A 362 -30.95 -14.73 -8.94
CA ASP A 362 -30.71 -14.88 -7.49
C ASP A 362 -29.23 -14.70 -7.16
N ARG A 363 -28.93 -13.65 -6.36
CA ARG A 363 -27.58 -13.21 -6.02
C ARG A 363 -27.09 -14.01 -4.80
N ASP A 364 -26.59 -15.21 -5.05
CA ASP A 364 -25.92 -16.02 -4.04
C ASP A 364 -24.61 -15.36 -3.58
N ALA A 365 -24.24 -15.55 -2.30
CA ALA A 365 -23.02 -15.00 -1.72
C ALA A 365 -21.77 -15.42 -2.52
N VAL A 366 -20.82 -14.48 -2.72
CA VAL A 366 -19.53 -14.77 -3.37
C VAL A 366 -18.69 -15.65 -2.44
N VAL A 367 -18.79 -16.96 -2.59
CA VAL A 367 -17.93 -17.92 -1.86
C VAL A 367 -16.55 -17.91 -2.49
N ILE A 368 -15.56 -17.39 -1.75
CA ILE A 368 -14.16 -17.42 -2.15
C ILE A 368 -13.56 -18.78 -1.77
N ASP A 369 -13.51 -19.72 -2.71
CA ASP A 369 -12.73 -20.95 -2.54
C ASP A 369 -11.24 -20.64 -2.66
N VAL A 370 -10.53 -20.60 -1.52
CA VAL A 370 -9.08 -20.47 -1.47
C VAL A 370 -8.44 -21.86 -1.61
N SER A 371 -8.58 -22.45 -2.80
CA SER A 371 -7.83 -23.65 -3.15
C SER A 371 -6.32 -23.38 -3.04
N PRO A 372 -5.53 -24.23 -2.36
CA PRO A 372 -4.11 -24.03 -2.20
C PRO A 372 -3.38 -23.84 -3.55
N PRO A 373 -2.52 -22.83 -3.72
CA PRO A 373 -1.93 -22.02 -2.64
C PRO A 373 -2.84 -20.91 -2.11
N LEU A 374 -2.74 -20.64 -0.81
CA LEU A 374 -3.48 -19.55 -0.16
C LEU A 374 -2.94 -18.16 -0.57
N SER A 375 -3.76 -17.12 -0.47
CA SER A 375 -3.37 -15.75 -0.85
C SER A 375 -2.24 -15.16 0.03
N THR A 376 -1.68 -14.01 -0.39
CA THR A 376 -0.61 -13.32 0.38
C THR A 376 -1.00 -12.94 1.80
N PHE A 377 -2.29 -12.66 2.02
CA PHE A 377 -2.85 -12.40 3.34
C PHE A 377 -2.55 -13.54 4.31
N HIS A 378 -2.75 -14.79 3.90
CA HIS A 378 -2.62 -15.95 4.78
C HIS A 378 -1.18 -16.18 5.23
N TYR A 379 -0.20 -15.82 4.40
CA TYR A 379 1.22 -16.01 4.70
C TYR A 379 1.87 -14.79 5.35
N ALA A 380 1.13 -13.69 5.57
CA ALA A 380 1.62 -12.53 6.30
C ALA A 380 2.10 -12.93 7.71
N ILE A 381 2.97 -12.12 8.30
CA ILE A 381 3.72 -12.51 9.51
C ILE A 381 3.20 -11.90 10.82
N ARG A 382 2.31 -10.90 10.74
CA ARG A 382 1.85 -10.12 11.90
C ARG A 382 0.34 -10.07 12.01
N ASN A 383 -0.29 -9.09 11.35
CA ASN A 383 -1.67 -8.73 11.64
C ASN A 383 -2.59 -9.03 10.46
N PRO A 384 -3.76 -9.63 10.70
CA PRO A 384 -4.76 -9.90 9.67
C PRO A 384 -5.77 -8.73 9.52
N TRP A 385 -5.29 -7.49 9.41
CA TRP A 385 -6.19 -6.33 9.31
C TRP A 385 -6.93 -6.27 7.99
N ARG A 386 -6.20 -6.35 6.86
CA ARG A 386 -6.77 -6.22 5.51
C ARG A 386 -7.13 -7.57 4.94
N LEU A 387 -8.42 -7.87 4.87
CA LEU A 387 -8.91 -9.12 4.30
C LEU A 387 -8.53 -9.21 2.81
N PRO A 388 -8.26 -10.43 2.30
CA PRO A 388 -7.89 -10.61 0.91
C PRO A 388 -9.07 -10.25 0.01
N TYR A 389 -8.77 -9.65 -1.14
CA TYR A 389 -9.75 -9.30 -2.16
C TYR A 389 -9.14 -9.50 -3.54
N TYR A 390 -10.01 -9.69 -4.53
CA TYR A 390 -9.61 -9.77 -5.92
C TYR A 390 -9.76 -8.41 -6.58
N GLU A 391 -8.74 -7.98 -7.33
CA GLU A 391 -8.86 -6.74 -8.10
C GLU A 391 -9.88 -6.92 -9.23
N GLN A 392 -11.03 -6.25 -9.12
CA GLN A 392 -12.09 -6.22 -10.12
C GLN A 392 -11.90 -5.04 -11.09
N LYS A 393 -12.71 -4.96 -12.16
CA LYS A 393 -12.60 -3.86 -13.13
C LYS A 393 -12.85 -2.50 -12.48
N ILE A 394 -13.89 -2.39 -11.64
CA ILE A 394 -14.23 -1.17 -10.91
C ILE A 394 -13.05 -0.63 -10.08
N HIS A 395 -12.24 -1.53 -9.51
CA HIS A 395 -11.09 -1.15 -8.69
C HIS A 395 -10.05 -0.37 -9.51
N LYS A 396 -9.97 -0.60 -10.83
CA LYS A 396 -9.06 0.10 -11.73
C LYS A 396 -9.54 1.50 -12.12
N GLU A 397 -10.81 1.81 -11.87
CA GLU A 397 -11.37 3.14 -12.07
C GLU A 397 -10.89 4.11 -10.98
N PHE A 398 -10.66 3.58 -9.76
CA PHE A 398 -10.06 4.32 -8.66
C PHE A 398 -8.54 4.45 -8.85
N ARG A 399 -8.08 5.63 -9.27
CA ARG A 399 -6.64 5.92 -9.40
C ARG A 399 -5.95 6.26 -8.08
N SER A 400 -6.74 6.63 -7.06
CA SER A 400 -6.25 7.02 -5.73
C SER A 400 -7.37 6.96 -4.69
N PHE A 401 -7.06 7.29 -3.44
CA PHE A 401 -8.06 7.48 -2.37
C PHE A 401 -8.85 8.76 -2.62
N ILE A 402 -10.15 8.73 -2.30
CA ILE A 402 -11.04 9.89 -2.44
C ILE A 402 -10.72 10.90 -1.34
N TYR A 403 -10.75 10.43 -0.10
CA TYR A 403 -10.58 11.23 1.10
C TYR A 403 -9.29 10.88 1.83
N ALA A 404 -8.44 11.89 2.10
CA ALA A 404 -7.26 11.73 2.94
C ALA A 404 -7.56 11.84 4.45
N PHE A 405 -8.74 12.34 4.79
CA PHE A 405 -9.26 12.61 6.13
C PHE A 405 -10.80 12.54 6.14
N THR A 406 -11.44 12.44 7.31
CA THR A 406 -12.91 12.34 7.45
C THR A 406 -13.63 13.68 7.64
N TRP A 407 -14.90 13.75 7.21
CA TRP A 407 -15.80 14.92 7.32
C TRP A 407 -16.94 14.70 8.33
N GLU A 408 -16.74 13.79 9.28
CA GLU A 408 -17.65 13.54 10.40
C GLU A 408 -16.94 13.86 11.70
N ASP A 409 -17.70 14.31 12.70
CA ASP A 409 -17.19 14.44 14.05
C ASP A 409 -17.39 13.14 14.84
N PRO A 410 -16.34 12.31 15.03
CA PRO A 410 -16.50 11.08 15.78
C PRO A 410 -16.82 11.33 17.26
N ALA A 411 -16.54 12.53 17.79
CA ALA A 411 -16.95 12.86 19.16
C ALA A 411 -18.47 13.03 19.27
N GLU A 412 -19.15 13.48 18.21
CA GLU A 412 -20.62 13.50 18.17
C GLU A 412 -21.16 12.08 18.11
N ASP A 413 -20.56 11.22 17.29
CA ASP A 413 -20.94 9.80 17.21
C ASP A 413 -20.85 9.11 18.57
N MET A 414 -19.77 9.34 19.33
CA MET A 414 -19.56 8.73 20.64
C MET A 414 -20.62 9.09 21.69
N LYS A 415 -21.33 10.22 21.55
CA LYS A 415 -22.45 10.58 22.45
C LYS A 415 -23.66 9.66 22.27
N HIS A 416 -23.78 9.02 21.11
CA HIS A 416 -24.94 8.23 20.73
C HIS A 416 -24.64 6.75 20.53
N LEU A 417 -23.36 6.38 20.34
CA LEU A 417 -22.97 5.00 20.08
C LEU A 417 -23.04 4.10 21.31
N ASP A 418 -22.84 4.61 22.52
CA ASP A 418 -22.81 3.81 23.77
C ASP A 418 -21.99 2.51 23.59
N LEU A 419 -20.70 2.68 23.26
CA LEU A 419 -19.78 1.59 22.95
C LEU A 419 -19.11 1.03 24.20
N GLY A 420 -18.97 -0.30 24.21
CA GLY A 420 -18.13 -1.06 25.11
C GLY A 420 -17.30 -2.11 24.39
N ARG A 421 -16.58 -2.92 25.18
CA ARG A 421 -15.63 -3.92 24.69
C ARG A 421 -16.27 -5.11 23.96
N GLU A 422 -17.55 -5.39 24.20
CA GLU A 422 -18.27 -6.48 23.55
C GLU A 422 -18.89 -6.05 22.20
N ASP A 423 -18.84 -4.76 21.88
CA ASP A 423 -19.46 -4.26 20.65
C ASP A 423 -18.70 -4.66 19.39
N SER A 424 -19.48 -4.94 18.35
CA SER A 424 -19.00 -5.21 17.00
C SER A 424 -19.57 -4.13 16.08
N MET A 425 -18.69 -3.33 15.50
CA MET A 425 -19.07 -2.18 14.67
C MET A 425 -18.99 -2.49 13.18
N PHE A 426 -19.92 -1.92 12.41
CA PHE A 426 -19.85 -1.81 10.95
C PHE A 426 -19.67 -0.35 10.56
N VAL A 427 -18.56 0.01 9.91
CA VAL A 427 -18.20 1.41 9.63
C VAL A 427 -17.68 1.54 8.21
N ILE A 428 -18.02 2.62 7.52
CA ILE A 428 -17.38 2.96 6.24
C ILE A 428 -15.93 3.35 6.50
N THR A 429 -14.99 2.77 5.74
CA THR A 429 -13.56 2.96 5.99
C THR A 429 -13.15 4.42 5.88
N SER A 430 -13.55 5.10 4.79
CA SER A 430 -13.10 6.46 4.49
C SER A 430 -11.57 6.56 4.64
N ALA A 431 -11.06 7.53 5.42
CA ALA A 431 -9.63 7.64 5.74
C ALA A 431 -9.19 6.83 6.98
N GLY A 432 -10.11 6.14 7.66
CA GLY A 432 -9.87 5.36 8.88
C GLY A 432 -9.87 6.17 10.18
N ASP A 433 -10.07 7.49 10.13
CA ASP A 433 -9.94 8.39 11.29
C ASP A 433 -11.00 8.11 12.37
N ASN A 434 -12.27 7.95 11.96
CA ASN A 434 -13.38 7.69 12.89
C ASN A 434 -13.24 6.30 13.52
N ALA A 435 -12.86 5.28 12.73
CA ALA A 435 -12.62 3.92 13.23
C ALA A 435 -11.51 3.88 14.29
N LEU A 436 -10.41 4.61 14.08
CA LEU A 436 -9.35 4.77 15.09
C LEU A 436 -9.84 5.49 16.34
N HIS A 437 -10.71 6.50 16.19
CA HIS A 437 -11.31 7.20 17.33
C HIS A 437 -12.15 6.24 18.19
N TYR A 438 -13.00 5.41 17.57
CA TYR A 438 -13.80 4.42 18.29
C TYR A 438 -12.94 3.38 19.01
N ALA A 439 -11.87 2.92 18.37
CA ALA A 439 -10.92 1.99 18.98
C ALA A 439 -10.22 2.58 20.22
N ILE A 440 -9.83 3.86 20.17
CA ILE A 440 -9.25 4.56 21.32
C ILE A 440 -10.28 4.72 22.44
N ALA A 441 -11.50 5.14 22.08
CA ALA A 441 -12.52 5.52 23.06
C ALA A 441 -13.13 4.33 23.80
N ALA A 442 -13.37 3.21 23.11
CA ALA A 442 -14.16 2.10 23.66
C ALA A 442 -13.50 0.72 23.57
N GLN A 443 -12.44 0.57 22.75
CA GLN A 443 -11.79 -0.73 22.51
C GLN A 443 -12.80 -1.84 22.16
N PRO A 444 -13.68 -1.64 21.16
CA PRO A 444 -14.68 -2.63 20.78
C PRO A 444 -14.02 -3.92 20.29
N LYS A 445 -14.74 -5.03 20.43
CA LYS A 445 -14.28 -6.37 20.03
C LYS A 445 -13.89 -6.43 18.56
N ARG A 446 -14.67 -5.79 17.71
CA ARG A 446 -14.53 -5.88 16.25
C ARG A 446 -14.99 -4.58 15.59
N ILE A 447 -14.25 -4.12 14.59
CA ILE A 447 -14.65 -3.01 13.72
C ILE A 447 -14.46 -3.47 12.28
N HIS A 448 -15.57 -3.71 11.59
CA HIS A 448 -15.59 -3.97 10.16
C HIS A 448 -15.55 -2.64 9.42
N CYS A 449 -14.43 -2.36 8.76
CA CYS A 449 -14.25 -1.17 7.94
C CYS A 449 -14.47 -1.55 6.48
N VAL A 450 -15.50 -0.98 5.84
CA VAL A 450 -15.92 -1.37 4.48
C VAL A 450 -15.69 -0.24 3.49
N ASP A 451 -15.12 -0.56 2.33
CA ASP A 451 -14.94 0.38 1.23
C ASP A 451 -14.72 -0.38 -0.09
N VAL A 452 -15.33 0.10 -1.18
CA VAL A 452 -15.11 -0.47 -2.52
C VAL A 452 -13.81 0.02 -3.14
N ASN A 453 -13.31 1.20 -2.74
CA ASN A 453 -12.06 1.75 -3.25
C ASN A 453 -10.87 1.11 -2.51
N PRO A 454 -10.04 0.29 -3.17
CA PRO A 454 -8.88 -0.33 -2.52
C PRO A 454 -7.88 0.68 -1.97
N CYS A 455 -7.81 1.88 -2.56
CA CYS A 455 -6.88 2.93 -2.12
C CYS A 455 -7.23 3.48 -0.73
N GLN A 456 -8.52 3.48 -0.35
CA GLN A 456 -8.94 3.87 1.01
C GLN A 456 -8.45 2.84 2.04
N GLY A 457 -8.60 1.56 1.72
CA GLY A 457 -8.04 0.49 2.53
C GLY A 457 -6.51 0.54 2.61
N HIS A 458 -5.81 0.87 1.52
CA HIS A 458 -4.36 1.06 1.55
C HIS A 458 -3.93 2.22 2.45
N LEU A 459 -4.71 3.30 2.50
CA LEU A 459 -4.47 4.42 3.41
C LEU A 459 -4.67 4.02 4.87
N PHE A 460 -5.80 3.36 5.17
CA PHE A 460 -6.07 2.97 6.54
C PHE A 460 -5.06 1.92 7.05
N GLU A 461 -4.72 0.93 6.21
CA GLU A 461 -3.69 -0.05 6.52
C GLU A 461 -2.31 0.60 6.76
N LEU A 462 -1.97 1.66 6.01
CA LEU A 462 -0.73 2.42 6.24
C LEU A 462 -0.74 3.14 7.60
N LYS A 463 -1.88 3.70 8.03
CA LYS A 463 -2.02 4.32 9.36
C LYS A 463 -1.81 3.27 10.45
N LEU A 464 -2.45 2.10 10.33
CA LEU A 464 -2.29 1.00 11.29
C LEU A 464 -0.82 0.54 11.35
N ALA A 465 -0.19 0.27 10.21
CA ALA A 465 1.23 -0.08 10.18
C ALA A 465 2.13 1.03 10.76
N GLY A 466 1.78 2.30 10.52
CA GLY A 466 2.47 3.46 11.08
C GLY A 466 2.41 3.50 12.61
N ILE A 467 1.23 3.30 13.19
CA ILE A 467 1.03 3.29 14.65
C ILE A 467 1.87 2.18 15.30
N GLN A 468 1.86 0.97 14.73
CA GLN A 468 2.60 -0.15 15.30
C GLN A 468 4.11 -0.09 15.04
N GLY A 469 4.54 0.36 13.85
CA GLY A 469 5.93 0.24 13.38
C GLY A 469 6.81 1.48 13.55
N LEU A 470 6.23 2.66 13.84
CA LEU A 470 6.98 3.92 13.93
C LEU A 470 7.05 4.45 15.36
N ILE A 471 7.95 5.41 15.58
CA ILE A 471 7.89 6.27 16.76
C ILE A 471 6.90 7.42 16.51
N TYR A 472 6.42 8.06 17.59
CA TYR A 472 5.41 9.11 17.51
C TYR A 472 5.78 10.22 16.53
N ASP A 473 7.02 10.74 16.59
CA ASP A 473 7.45 11.85 15.72
C ASP A 473 7.48 11.47 14.23
N GLU A 474 7.88 10.23 13.91
CA GLU A 474 7.83 9.72 12.54
C GLU A 474 6.40 9.61 12.03
N PHE A 475 5.49 9.13 12.89
CA PHE A 475 4.07 8.98 12.59
C PHE A 475 3.38 10.33 12.44
N PHE A 476 3.66 11.28 13.33
CA PHE A 476 3.13 12.64 13.30
C PHE A 476 3.70 13.42 12.11
N SER A 477 4.96 13.24 11.75
CA SER A 477 5.50 13.81 10.50
C SER A 477 4.74 13.30 9.27
N MET A 478 4.38 12.01 9.23
CA MET A 478 3.60 11.45 8.12
C MET A 478 2.18 11.98 8.05
N PHE A 479 1.42 11.88 9.15
CA PHE A 479 -0.03 12.12 9.15
C PHE A 479 -0.45 13.38 9.91
N GLY A 480 0.35 13.91 10.84
CA GLY A 480 0.13 15.24 11.41
C GLY A 480 0.53 16.33 10.42
N GLU A 481 1.80 16.35 10.03
CA GLU A 481 2.35 17.36 9.10
C GLU A 481 2.02 17.07 7.63
N GLY A 482 1.65 15.83 7.31
CA GLY A 482 1.43 15.39 5.93
C GLY A 482 2.72 15.29 5.11
N ARG A 483 3.90 15.28 5.72
CA ARG A 483 5.18 15.37 4.99
C ARG A 483 6.27 14.53 5.65
N GLN A 484 6.73 13.52 4.93
CA GLN A 484 7.82 12.64 5.34
C GLN A 484 8.79 12.41 4.18
N PRO A 485 9.87 13.21 4.06
CA PRO A 485 10.85 13.08 2.98
C PRO A 485 11.51 11.70 2.88
N ASN A 486 11.63 10.99 4.01
CA ASN A 486 12.23 9.66 4.09
C ASN A 486 11.18 8.53 4.02
N PHE A 487 9.96 8.80 3.56
CA PHE A 487 8.86 7.83 3.54
C PHE A 487 9.23 6.52 2.84
N ARG A 488 9.97 6.59 1.72
CA ARG A 488 10.41 5.39 0.98
C ARG A 488 11.26 4.46 1.84
N HIS A 489 12.13 5.02 2.68
CA HIS A 489 12.96 4.25 3.60
C HIS A 489 12.12 3.62 4.72
N LEU A 490 11.24 4.40 5.36
CA LEU A 490 10.33 3.89 6.40
C LEU A 490 9.43 2.76 5.87
N LEU A 491 8.91 2.95 4.66
CA LEU A 491 8.05 1.97 3.98
C LEU A 491 8.76 0.63 3.80
N ASP A 492 10.02 0.62 3.35
CA ASP A 492 10.77 -0.63 3.16
C ASP A 492 11.24 -1.21 4.49
N ALA A 493 11.85 -0.38 5.34
CA ALA A 493 12.63 -0.83 6.49
C ALA A 493 11.80 -1.12 7.74
N LYS A 494 10.63 -0.48 7.90
CA LYS A 494 9.78 -0.58 9.11
C LYS A 494 8.37 -1.06 8.80
N LEU A 495 7.71 -0.49 7.78
CA LEU A 495 6.28 -0.74 7.54
C LEU A 495 6.01 -1.99 6.71
N SER A 496 6.93 -2.39 5.83
CA SER A 496 6.71 -3.48 4.89
C SER A 496 6.22 -4.81 5.50
N PRO A 497 6.67 -5.26 6.69
CA PRO A 497 6.20 -6.51 7.28
C PRO A 497 4.76 -6.45 7.81
N LEU A 498 4.25 -5.24 8.06
CA LEU A 498 2.92 -5.00 8.64
C LEU A 498 1.84 -4.76 7.58
N LEU A 499 2.25 -4.39 6.37
CA LEU A 499 1.33 -4.13 5.27
C LEU A 499 0.93 -5.44 4.57
N SER A 500 -0.12 -5.41 3.76
CA SER A 500 -0.41 -6.39 2.72
C SER A 500 0.54 -6.23 1.52
N SER A 501 0.62 -7.24 0.64
CA SER A 501 1.42 -7.16 -0.59
C SER A 501 0.96 -6.01 -1.49
N LEU A 502 -0.36 -5.87 -1.68
CA LEU A 502 -0.97 -4.83 -2.52
C LEU A 502 -0.73 -3.42 -1.96
N CYS A 503 -0.94 -3.22 -0.65
CA CYS A 503 -0.72 -1.92 -0.03
C CYS A 503 0.75 -1.47 -0.13
N TYR A 504 1.70 -2.39 0.10
CA TYR A 504 3.11 -2.10 -0.11
C TYR A 504 3.42 -1.67 -1.55
N GLN A 505 2.86 -2.36 -2.55
CA GLN A 505 3.04 -2.01 -3.97
C GLN A 505 2.48 -0.61 -4.27
N PHE A 506 1.28 -0.30 -3.79
CA PHE A 506 0.64 1.00 -3.96
C PHE A 506 1.51 2.13 -3.40
N TRP A 507 1.95 2.03 -2.14
CA TRP A 507 2.75 3.08 -1.51
C TRP A 507 4.18 3.15 -2.04
N ARG A 508 4.74 2.05 -2.55
CA ARG A 508 6.05 2.06 -3.22
C ARG A 508 6.00 2.88 -4.50
N ILE A 509 4.94 2.72 -5.30
CA ILE A 509 4.71 3.49 -6.53
C ILE A 509 4.41 4.96 -6.18
N ASN A 510 3.60 5.19 -5.15
CA ASN A 510 3.11 6.51 -4.76
C ASN A 510 3.91 7.19 -3.64
N SER A 511 5.17 6.77 -3.43
CA SER A 511 6.02 7.30 -2.35
C SER A 511 6.27 8.81 -2.41
N HIS A 512 6.08 9.42 -3.58
CA HIS A 512 6.19 10.87 -3.78
C HIS A 512 5.08 11.67 -3.07
N MET A 513 3.93 11.06 -2.72
CA MET A 513 2.80 11.75 -2.09
C MET A 513 3.16 12.36 -0.73
N PHE A 514 4.11 11.78 0.01
CA PHE A 514 4.61 12.31 1.29
C PHE A 514 5.78 13.29 1.15
N LYS A 515 6.27 13.58 -0.06
CA LYS A 515 7.45 14.46 -0.26
C LYS A 515 7.16 15.91 0.10
N GLU A 516 5.98 16.40 -0.30
CA GLU A 516 5.57 17.80 -0.15
C GLU A 516 4.37 17.93 0.78
N SER A 517 3.22 17.36 0.40
CA SER A 517 2.03 17.34 1.23
C SER A 517 1.11 16.18 0.81
N PHE A 518 0.95 15.23 1.71
CA PHE A 518 0.06 14.08 1.59
C PHE A 518 -1.38 14.52 1.33
N TYR A 519 -1.86 15.54 2.05
CA TYR A 519 -3.22 16.06 1.93
C TYR A 519 -3.52 16.76 0.61
N LYS A 520 -2.49 17.17 -0.16
CA LYS A 520 -2.66 17.71 -1.52
C LYS A 520 -2.66 16.63 -2.60
N SER A 521 -2.56 15.36 -2.21
CA SER A 521 -2.65 14.18 -3.08
C SER A 521 -4.07 13.58 -3.04
N GLY A 522 -4.33 12.59 -3.90
CA GLY A 522 -5.67 11.98 -4.02
C GLY A 522 -6.69 12.91 -4.70
N TYR A 523 -7.96 12.51 -4.69
CA TYR A 523 -9.04 13.29 -5.32
C TYR A 523 -9.33 14.58 -4.53
N SER A 524 -9.53 14.47 -3.20
CA SER A 524 -9.71 15.64 -2.30
C SER A 524 -8.57 16.65 -2.34
N GLY A 525 -7.34 16.22 -2.65
CA GLY A 525 -6.20 17.11 -2.84
C GLY A 525 -6.36 18.13 -3.98
N TRP A 526 -7.24 17.89 -4.96
CA TRP A 526 -7.59 18.91 -5.97
C TRP A 526 -8.38 20.06 -5.37
N ALA A 527 -9.35 19.77 -4.51
CA ALA A 527 -10.14 20.80 -3.83
C ALA A 527 -9.24 21.68 -2.94
N LEU A 528 -8.34 21.07 -2.17
CA LEU A 528 -7.39 21.81 -1.32
C LEU A 528 -6.44 22.70 -2.14
N ARG A 529 -5.89 22.19 -3.24
CA ARG A 529 -5.01 22.98 -4.12
C ARG A 529 -5.74 24.17 -4.75
N LEU A 530 -6.98 23.97 -5.16
CA LEU A 530 -7.82 25.01 -5.72
C LEU A 530 -8.19 26.07 -4.68
N ALA A 531 -8.61 25.67 -3.48
CA ALA A 531 -8.90 26.59 -2.38
C ALA A 531 -7.69 27.46 -2.03
N GLN A 532 -6.51 26.85 -1.89
CA GLN A 532 -5.26 27.58 -1.63
C GLN A 532 -4.90 28.55 -2.76
N TRP A 533 -5.14 28.17 -4.01
CA TRP A 533 -4.94 29.06 -5.15
C TRP A 533 -5.92 30.25 -5.12
N ILE A 534 -7.19 30.02 -4.80
CA ILE A 534 -8.21 31.07 -4.65
C ILE A 534 -7.82 32.03 -3.52
N PHE A 535 -7.42 31.53 -2.34
CA PHE A 535 -6.98 32.39 -1.23
C PHE A 535 -5.73 33.19 -1.55
N LYS A 536 -4.82 32.64 -2.35
CA LYS A 536 -3.65 33.37 -2.83
C LYS A 536 -4.03 34.48 -3.80
N LEU A 537 -4.94 34.20 -4.73
CA LEU A 537 -5.43 35.18 -5.71
C LEU A 537 -6.20 36.32 -5.04
N ALA A 538 -7.01 36.00 -4.03
CA ALA A 538 -7.79 36.98 -3.27
C ALA A 538 -6.97 37.75 -2.22
N GLY A 539 -5.70 37.39 -1.99
CA GLY A 539 -4.83 38.06 -1.02
C GLY A 539 -5.10 37.73 0.45
N VAL A 540 -5.95 36.74 0.75
CA VAL A 540 -6.40 36.39 2.12
C VAL A 540 -5.66 35.18 2.71
N SER A 541 -4.52 34.79 2.13
CA SER A 541 -3.77 33.60 2.61
C SER A 541 -3.27 33.74 4.04
N GLU A 542 -2.93 34.97 4.45
CA GLU A 542 -2.52 35.26 5.83
C GLU A 542 -3.72 35.24 6.78
N ASP A 543 -4.88 35.74 6.36
CA ASP A 543 -6.12 35.66 7.14
C ASP A 543 -6.55 34.21 7.38
N VAL A 544 -6.32 33.31 6.41
CA VAL A 544 -6.56 31.87 6.61
C VAL A 544 -5.69 31.32 7.74
N ARG A 545 -4.41 31.73 7.80
CA ARG A 545 -3.49 31.35 8.88
C ARG A 545 -3.96 31.92 10.21
N LEU A 546 -4.31 33.20 10.25
CA LEU A 546 -4.82 33.88 11.45
C LEU A 546 -6.13 33.26 11.95
N LEU A 547 -7.05 32.86 11.06
CA LEU A 547 -8.27 32.15 11.42
C LEU A 547 -7.96 30.84 12.15
N CYS A 548 -6.96 30.08 11.68
CA CYS A 548 -6.57 28.80 12.28
C CYS A 548 -5.75 28.96 13.58
N GLU A 549 -5.18 30.13 13.84
CA GLU A 549 -4.36 30.43 15.02
C GLU A 549 -5.09 31.30 16.06
N ALA A 550 -6.29 31.77 15.74
CA ALA A 550 -7.10 32.68 16.56
C ALA A 550 -7.21 32.20 18.02
N GLY A 551 -7.01 33.13 18.95
CA GLY A 551 -6.99 32.83 20.38
C GLY A 551 -8.36 32.83 21.05
N SER A 552 -9.39 33.33 20.36
CA SER A 552 -10.74 33.47 20.90
C SER A 552 -11.80 33.37 19.80
N ILE A 553 -13.00 32.93 20.18
CA ILE A 553 -14.14 32.81 19.26
C ILE A 553 -14.49 34.16 18.60
N PRO A 554 -14.55 35.31 19.33
CA PRO A 554 -14.83 36.60 18.70
C PRO A 554 -13.80 37.00 17.63
N GLU A 555 -12.52 36.70 17.85
CA GLU A 555 -11.46 36.94 16.86
C GLU A 555 -11.62 36.05 15.62
N GLN A 556 -11.84 34.74 15.83
CA GLN A 556 -12.05 33.77 14.76
C GLN A 556 -13.27 34.14 13.89
N GLU A 557 -14.38 34.51 14.54
CA GLU A 557 -15.59 34.94 13.87
C GLU A 557 -15.41 36.24 13.09
N ARG A 558 -14.66 37.21 13.65
CA ARG A 558 -14.31 38.45 12.95
C ARG A 558 -13.53 38.17 11.67
N ILE A 559 -12.46 37.36 11.74
CA ILE A 559 -11.63 37.00 10.58
C ILE A 559 -12.46 36.27 9.53
N TRP A 560 -13.31 35.33 9.94
CA TRP A 560 -14.25 34.68 9.03
C TRP A 560 -15.13 35.69 8.30
N ARG A 561 -15.85 36.53 9.04
CA ARG A 561 -16.84 37.46 8.49
C ARG A 561 -16.20 38.51 7.57
N GLU A 562 -15.06 39.06 7.95
CA GLU A 562 -14.42 40.19 7.27
C GLU A 562 -13.55 39.75 6.08
N ALA A 563 -12.81 38.64 6.19
CA ALA A 563 -11.80 38.27 5.20
C ALA A 563 -12.17 37.00 4.41
N ILE A 564 -12.55 35.91 5.07
CA ILE A 564 -12.65 34.59 4.43
C ILE A 564 -14.02 34.36 3.76
N ARG A 565 -15.10 34.71 4.47
CA ARG A 565 -16.49 34.52 4.01
C ARG A 565 -16.76 35.20 2.67
N PRO A 566 -16.35 36.47 2.41
CA PRO A 566 -16.59 37.12 1.11
C PRO A 566 -15.93 36.40 -0.07
N VAL A 567 -14.83 35.69 0.18
CA VAL A 567 -14.10 34.92 -0.85
C VAL A 567 -14.79 33.58 -1.09
N LEU A 568 -15.11 32.81 -0.04
CA LEU A 568 -15.71 31.49 -0.19
C LEU A 568 -17.16 31.52 -0.66
N LEU A 569 -17.96 32.49 -0.21
CA LEU A 569 -19.36 32.66 -0.62
C LEU A 569 -19.48 33.56 -1.86
N ASN A 570 -18.39 33.83 -2.58
CA ASN A 570 -18.46 34.53 -3.86
C ASN A 570 -19.26 33.70 -4.88
N SER A 571 -20.12 34.34 -5.67
CA SER A 571 -20.98 33.65 -6.66
C SER A 571 -20.19 32.81 -7.67
N VAL A 572 -18.98 33.22 -8.06
CA VAL A 572 -18.10 32.46 -8.97
C VAL A 572 -17.57 31.20 -8.29
N VAL A 573 -17.15 31.31 -7.02
CA VAL A 573 -16.65 30.18 -6.23
C VAL A 573 -17.78 29.18 -5.97
N VAL A 574 -18.96 29.66 -5.58
CA VAL A 574 -20.15 28.81 -5.39
C VAL A 574 -20.60 28.15 -6.70
N ALA A 575 -20.52 28.84 -7.84
CA ALA A 575 -20.81 28.26 -9.14
C ALA A 575 -19.86 27.10 -9.49
N LEU A 576 -18.58 27.22 -9.12
CA LEU A 576 -17.59 26.15 -9.27
C LEU A 576 -17.88 24.96 -8.34
N LEU A 577 -18.23 25.23 -7.08
CA LEU A 577 -18.63 24.20 -6.10
C LEU A 577 -19.93 23.50 -6.50
N LYS A 578 -20.81 24.16 -7.27
CA LYS A 578 -22.04 23.56 -7.83
C LYS A 578 -21.77 22.65 -9.05
N ASN A 579 -20.59 22.71 -9.67
CA ASN A 579 -20.29 21.99 -10.89
C ASN A 579 -20.21 20.46 -10.63
N PRO A 580 -21.02 19.62 -11.32
CA PRO A 580 -21.04 18.17 -11.10
C PRO A 580 -19.68 17.48 -11.25
N VAL A 581 -18.87 17.91 -12.22
CA VAL A 581 -17.53 17.33 -12.47
C VAL A 581 -16.61 17.63 -11.30
N PHE A 582 -16.72 18.83 -10.71
CA PHE A 582 -15.95 19.22 -9.54
C PHE A 582 -16.44 18.48 -8.28
N CYS A 583 -17.75 18.43 -8.05
CA CYS A 583 -18.37 17.66 -6.97
C CYS A 583 -17.83 16.21 -6.93
N TRP A 584 -17.85 15.52 -8.07
CA TRP A 584 -17.38 14.14 -8.13
C TRP A 584 -15.85 14.02 -8.00
N ASN A 585 -15.09 14.70 -8.87
CA ASN A 585 -13.64 14.47 -8.97
C ASN A 585 -12.83 15.12 -7.85
N ALA A 586 -13.38 16.10 -7.13
CA ALA A 586 -12.67 16.83 -6.08
C ALA A 586 -13.33 16.69 -4.71
N LEU A 587 -14.65 16.56 -4.63
CA LEU A 587 -15.38 16.47 -3.36
C LEU A 587 -15.95 15.08 -3.08
N GLY A 588 -15.96 14.15 -4.04
CA GLY A 588 -16.55 12.81 -3.87
C GLY A 588 -18.08 12.82 -3.72
N VAL A 589 -18.76 13.87 -4.18
CA VAL A 589 -20.22 14.06 -4.03
C VAL A 589 -20.95 13.59 -5.31
N PRO A 590 -21.83 12.57 -5.23
CA PRO A 590 -22.59 12.07 -6.38
C PRO A 590 -23.75 12.99 -6.76
N LEU A 591 -24.32 12.76 -7.95
CA LEU A 591 -25.44 13.55 -8.49
C LEU A 591 -26.70 13.46 -7.61
N ASN A 592 -27.00 12.28 -7.07
CA ASN A 592 -28.18 12.03 -6.24
C ASN A 592 -28.12 12.83 -4.93
N GLN A 593 -27.01 12.73 -4.20
CA GLN A 593 -26.77 13.56 -3.01
C GLN A 593 -26.84 15.06 -3.33
N ARG A 594 -26.29 15.46 -4.48
CA ARG A 594 -26.38 16.86 -4.93
C ARG A 594 -27.81 17.31 -5.16
N LYS A 595 -28.65 16.47 -5.76
CA LYS A 595 -30.06 16.75 -5.97
C LYS A 595 -30.77 16.95 -4.64
N MET A 596 -30.51 16.09 -3.65
CA MET A 596 -31.14 16.17 -2.32
C MET A 596 -30.99 17.53 -1.64
N PHE A 597 -29.79 18.11 -1.61
CA PHE A 597 -29.63 19.44 -0.99
C PHE A 597 -30.13 20.59 -1.88
N LEU A 598 -30.17 20.39 -3.21
CA LEU A 598 -30.71 21.40 -4.14
C LEU A 598 -32.24 21.45 -4.12
N ASP A 599 -32.89 20.36 -3.72
CA ASP A 599 -34.35 20.31 -3.54
C ASP A 599 -34.79 21.08 -2.27
N GLU A 600 -33.89 21.23 -1.28
CA GLU A 600 -34.14 21.99 -0.05
C GLU A 600 -33.71 23.47 -0.10
N GLY A 601 -32.99 23.89 -1.13
CA GLY A 601 -32.48 25.25 -1.26
C GLY A 601 -31.44 25.43 -2.36
N SER A 602 -30.74 26.57 -2.37
CA SER A 602 -29.67 26.79 -3.34
C SER A 602 -28.33 26.21 -2.86
N ALA A 603 -27.40 25.95 -3.79
CA ALA A 603 -26.01 25.62 -3.43
C ALA A 603 -25.34 26.71 -2.57
N TYR A 604 -25.74 27.97 -2.77
CA TYR A 604 -25.29 29.08 -1.92
C TYR A 604 -25.80 28.92 -0.48
N ASP A 605 -27.08 28.57 -0.32
CA ASP A 605 -27.67 28.35 1.00
C ASP A 605 -27.03 27.15 1.70
N PHE A 606 -26.78 26.06 0.99
CA PHE A 606 -26.08 24.90 1.56
C PHE A 606 -24.69 25.28 2.07
N VAL A 607 -23.88 25.95 1.23
CA VAL A 607 -22.52 26.40 1.58
C VAL A 607 -22.54 27.38 2.75
N LYS A 608 -23.45 28.36 2.73
CA LYS A 608 -23.63 29.36 3.79
C LYS A 608 -24.03 28.71 5.10
N ASP A 609 -25.03 27.84 5.07
CA ASP A 609 -25.56 27.16 6.25
C ASP A 609 -24.55 26.16 6.83
N THR A 610 -23.66 25.60 5.99
CA THR A 610 -22.57 24.71 6.43
C THR A 610 -21.48 25.50 7.13
N PHE A 611 -20.98 26.60 6.55
CA PHE A 611 -19.78 27.27 7.04
C PHE A 611 -20.01 28.39 8.06
N ASP A 612 -21.08 29.19 7.94
CA ASP A 612 -21.29 30.36 8.82
C ASP A 612 -21.31 30.03 10.32
N PRO A 613 -21.86 28.88 10.80
CA PRO A 613 -21.84 28.54 12.21
C PRO A 613 -20.48 28.05 12.75
N ILE A 614 -19.57 27.60 11.90
CA ILE A 614 -18.34 26.91 12.34
C ILE A 614 -17.42 27.80 13.19
N PRO A 615 -17.12 29.04 12.77
CA PRO A 615 -16.24 29.93 13.53
C PRO A 615 -16.73 30.26 14.94
N SER A 616 -18.04 30.16 15.19
CA SER A 616 -18.64 30.40 16.51
C SER A 616 -18.82 29.13 17.35
N THR A 617 -18.67 27.95 16.74
CA THR A 617 -18.91 26.65 17.40
C THR A 617 -17.72 26.19 18.23
N ALA A 618 -16.51 26.26 17.68
CA ALA A 618 -15.29 25.83 18.35
C ALA A 618 -14.03 26.52 17.77
N LEU A 619 -12.98 26.62 18.58
CA LEU A 619 -11.69 27.15 18.13
C LEU A 619 -10.98 26.14 17.23
N LEU A 620 -10.64 26.54 16.00
CA LEU A 620 -9.91 25.69 15.06
C LEU A 620 -8.55 25.26 15.62
N ARG A 621 -7.86 26.16 16.34
CA ARG A 621 -6.56 25.91 16.96
C ARG A 621 -6.59 24.83 18.05
N ASP A 622 -7.74 24.65 18.70
CA ASP A 622 -7.88 23.89 19.95
C ASP A 622 -8.94 22.79 19.79
N GLY A 623 -8.66 21.81 18.91
CA GLY A 623 -9.42 20.56 18.78
C GLY A 623 -10.49 20.53 17.68
N ALA A 624 -10.84 21.64 17.02
CA ALA A 624 -11.73 21.65 15.84
C ALA A 624 -10.93 21.52 14.53
N TYR A 625 -10.34 20.34 14.33
CA TYR A 625 -9.32 20.12 13.30
C TYR A 625 -9.85 19.94 11.88
N HIS A 626 -11.14 19.64 11.71
CA HIS A 626 -11.73 19.22 10.43
C HIS A 626 -11.58 20.27 9.34
N TYR A 627 -11.69 21.55 9.68
CA TYR A 627 -11.43 22.67 8.78
C TYR A 627 -10.00 23.23 8.89
N LEU A 628 -9.35 23.09 10.04
CA LEU A 628 -7.94 23.48 10.18
C LEU A 628 -7.05 22.73 9.18
N LEU A 629 -7.25 21.41 9.03
CA LEU A 629 -6.47 20.59 8.11
C LEU A 629 -6.52 21.09 6.66
N PRO A 630 -7.69 21.22 6.00
CA PRO A 630 -7.74 21.66 4.61
C PRO A 630 -7.28 23.10 4.41
N LEU A 631 -7.45 23.97 5.42
CA LEU A 631 -6.99 25.37 5.36
C LEU A 631 -5.45 25.45 5.42
N LEU A 632 -4.81 24.73 6.36
CA LEU A 632 -3.34 24.75 6.52
C LEU A 632 -2.60 23.72 5.64
N GLY A 633 -3.29 22.67 5.20
CA GLY A 633 -2.72 21.49 4.56
C GLY A 633 -1.99 20.53 5.51
N LYS A 634 -2.18 20.71 6.84
CA LYS A 634 -1.62 19.88 7.91
C LYS A 634 -2.43 20.03 9.21
N TYR A 635 -2.28 19.10 10.13
CA TYR A 635 -2.75 19.23 11.51
C TYR A 635 -1.72 19.96 12.39
N THR A 636 -2.14 20.35 13.60
CA THR A 636 -1.25 20.80 14.68
C THR A 636 -1.31 19.80 15.85
N HIS A 637 -0.35 19.88 16.79
CA HIS A 637 -0.41 19.04 17.98
C HIS A 637 -1.63 19.32 18.88
N ASN A 638 -2.16 20.55 18.83
CA ASN A 638 -3.31 20.97 19.64
C ASN A 638 -4.65 20.70 18.93
N SER A 639 -4.65 20.54 17.61
CA SER A 639 -5.84 20.31 16.81
C SER A 639 -5.58 19.22 15.78
N CYS A 640 -5.82 17.98 16.21
CA CYS A 640 -5.71 16.79 15.39
C CYS A 640 -6.67 15.69 15.89
N PRO A 641 -7.01 14.72 15.03
CA PRO A 641 -7.68 13.49 15.44
C PRO A 641 -6.99 12.78 16.62
N ALA A 642 -7.78 12.08 17.44
CA ALA A 642 -7.29 11.41 18.64
C ALA A 642 -6.07 10.51 18.39
N TYR A 643 -6.03 9.78 17.27
CA TYR A 643 -4.93 8.88 16.93
C TYR A 643 -3.59 9.59 16.61
N LEU A 644 -3.62 10.91 16.34
CA LEU A 644 -2.44 11.74 16.16
C LEU A 644 -1.98 12.42 17.46
N THR A 645 -2.80 12.42 18.49
CA THR A 645 -2.35 12.87 19.83
C THR A 645 -1.37 11.86 20.40
N ARG A 646 -0.45 12.31 21.25
CA ARG A 646 0.48 11.40 21.92
C ARG A 646 -0.27 10.34 22.75
N GLN A 647 -1.31 10.76 23.47
CA GLN A 647 -2.13 9.88 24.28
C GLN A 647 -2.86 8.81 23.44
N GLY A 648 -3.51 9.19 22.34
CA GLY A 648 -4.21 8.24 21.47
C GLY A 648 -3.26 7.29 20.74
N PHE A 649 -2.10 7.78 20.30
CA PHE A 649 -1.04 6.95 19.73
C PHE A 649 -0.54 5.91 20.73
N ASP A 650 -0.25 6.31 21.98
CA ASP A 650 0.21 5.41 23.03
C ASP A 650 -0.90 4.43 23.45
N ALA A 651 -2.17 4.87 23.48
CA ALA A 651 -3.33 4.02 23.79
C ALA A 651 -3.52 2.90 22.76
N LEU A 652 -3.36 3.19 21.46
CA LEU A 652 -3.44 2.17 20.41
C LEU A 652 -2.26 1.19 20.44
N ARG A 653 -1.09 1.60 20.93
CA ARG A 653 0.10 0.75 21.06
C ARG A 653 0.15 -0.08 22.33
N ALA A 654 -0.66 0.26 23.33
CA ALA A 654 -0.74 -0.45 24.59
C ALA A 654 -0.97 -1.96 24.37
N ASN A 655 -0.50 -2.78 25.31
CA ASN A 655 -0.65 -4.24 25.30
C ASN A 655 -0.24 -4.89 23.95
N ASN A 656 0.87 -4.45 23.36
CA ASN A 656 1.34 -4.94 22.05
C ASN A 656 0.30 -4.73 20.93
N CYS A 657 -0.32 -3.54 20.91
CA CYS A 657 -1.31 -3.13 19.91
C CYS A 657 -2.61 -3.95 19.93
N GLU A 658 -3.02 -4.46 21.10
CA GLU A 658 -4.23 -5.29 21.28
C GLU A 658 -5.49 -4.63 20.69
N ALA A 659 -5.70 -3.33 20.95
CA ALA A 659 -6.85 -2.59 20.45
C ALA A 659 -6.92 -2.55 18.91
N MET A 660 -5.77 -2.69 18.24
CA MET A 660 -5.72 -2.72 16.78
C MET A 660 -6.04 -4.09 16.19
N ASP A 661 -6.08 -5.16 16.99
CA ASP A 661 -6.59 -6.45 16.51
C ASP A 661 -8.09 -6.36 16.17
N ALA A 662 -8.82 -5.36 16.70
CA ALA A 662 -10.23 -5.10 16.43
C ALA A 662 -10.57 -4.93 14.93
N PHE A 663 -9.65 -4.42 14.10
CA PHE A 663 -9.96 -3.99 12.74
C PHE A 663 -9.99 -5.11 11.69
N ARG A 664 -11.07 -5.22 10.91
CA ARG A 664 -11.16 -6.01 9.68
C ARG A 664 -11.55 -5.10 8.52
N LEU A 665 -10.61 -4.87 7.60
CA LEU A 665 -10.78 -4.00 6.44
C LEU A 665 -11.25 -4.82 5.24
N HIS A 666 -12.45 -4.55 4.78
CA HIS A 666 -13.07 -5.16 3.61
C HIS A 666 -12.83 -4.32 2.35
N THR A 667 -12.68 -4.98 1.21
CA THR A 667 -12.61 -4.31 -0.11
C THR A 667 -13.79 -4.78 -0.95
N ASP A 668 -14.97 -4.30 -0.62
CA ASP A 668 -16.22 -4.76 -1.21
C ASP A 668 -17.32 -3.72 -1.01
N SER A 669 -18.46 -3.94 -1.65
CA SER A 669 -19.69 -3.20 -1.39
C SER A 669 -20.24 -3.50 0.01
N ILE A 670 -20.97 -2.53 0.58
CA ILE A 670 -21.61 -2.66 1.90
C ILE A 670 -22.54 -3.88 1.92
N ILE A 671 -23.43 -3.99 0.94
CA ILE A 671 -24.35 -5.13 0.80
C ILE A 671 -23.64 -6.49 0.80
N ASN A 672 -22.53 -6.65 0.07
CA ASN A 672 -21.82 -7.93 0.01
C ASN A 672 -21.20 -8.31 1.36
N VAL A 673 -20.61 -7.34 2.07
CA VAL A 673 -20.09 -7.60 3.42
C VAL A 673 -21.22 -7.96 4.37
N LEU A 674 -22.34 -7.23 4.34
CA LEU A 674 -23.49 -7.54 5.19
C LEU A 674 -24.01 -8.96 4.94
N ARG A 675 -24.12 -9.38 3.68
CA ARG A 675 -24.54 -10.74 3.30
C ARG A 675 -23.64 -11.85 3.87
N GLY A 676 -22.32 -11.61 3.94
CA GLY A 676 -21.39 -12.56 4.54
C GLY A 676 -21.47 -12.64 6.07
N LEU A 677 -21.85 -11.54 6.73
CA LEU A 677 -21.94 -11.52 8.19
C LEU A 677 -23.12 -12.37 8.69
N PRO A 678 -22.95 -13.13 9.79
CA PRO A 678 -24.02 -13.92 10.38
C PRO A 678 -25.12 -13.01 10.96
N GLU A 679 -26.27 -13.62 11.26
CA GLU A 679 -27.35 -12.93 11.97
C GLU A 679 -26.85 -12.43 13.35
N ALA A 680 -27.27 -11.23 13.75
CA ALA A 680 -26.88 -10.59 15.01
C ALA A 680 -25.35 -10.45 15.24
N ALA A 681 -24.55 -10.41 14.17
CA ALA A 681 -23.09 -10.26 14.23
C ALA A 681 -22.61 -8.86 14.68
N ILE A 682 -23.41 -7.81 14.41
CA ILE A 682 -23.04 -6.43 14.69
C ILE A 682 -23.97 -5.80 15.72
N THR A 683 -23.45 -4.89 16.54
CA THR A 683 -24.22 -4.18 17.56
C THR A 683 -24.42 -2.72 17.20
N ARG A 684 -23.50 -2.12 16.42
CA ARG A 684 -23.55 -0.72 15.97
C ARG A 684 -23.13 -0.62 14.52
N ALA A 685 -23.80 0.22 13.74
CA ALA A 685 -23.36 0.58 12.39
C ALA A 685 -23.26 2.10 12.23
N VAL A 686 -22.22 2.58 11.55
CA VAL A 686 -22.05 3.99 11.16
C VAL A 686 -21.80 4.04 9.66
N ILE A 687 -22.83 4.40 8.90
CA ILE A 687 -22.83 4.32 7.43
C ILE A 687 -22.76 5.69 6.76
N MET A 688 -22.48 6.74 7.54
CA MET A 688 -22.28 8.11 7.04
C MET A 688 -23.46 8.52 6.13
N ASP A 689 -23.16 9.12 4.98
CA ASP A 689 -24.07 9.61 3.96
C ASP A 689 -24.23 8.66 2.77
N HIS A 690 -23.84 7.39 2.92
CA HIS A 690 -23.87 6.41 1.83
C HIS A 690 -25.23 6.32 1.14
N LEU A 691 -26.31 6.42 1.91
CA LEU A 691 -27.66 6.29 1.38
C LEU A 691 -28.10 7.48 0.52
N ASP A 692 -27.42 8.63 0.60
CA ASP A 692 -27.65 9.76 -0.31
C ASP A 692 -27.24 9.45 -1.75
N TRP A 693 -26.51 8.35 -1.98
CA TRP A 693 -26.01 7.96 -3.29
C TRP A 693 -27.06 7.17 -4.09
N PHE A 694 -28.04 6.59 -3.41
CA PHE A 694 -29.09 5.79 -4.05
C PHE A 694 -30.09 6.67 -4.80
N THR A 695 -30.68 6.08 -5.83
CA THR A 695 -31.84 6.65 -6.51
C THR A 695 -33.11 6.31 -5.71
N GLU A 696 -34.02 7.28 -5.57
CA GLU A 696 -35.29 7.09 -4.86
C GLU A 696 -36.09 5.93 -5.49
N GLY A 697 -36.51 4.97 -4.66
CA GLY A 697 -37.23 3.77 -5.11
C GLY A 697 -36.37 2.62 -5.63
N SER A 698 -35.04 2.70 -5.52
CA SER A 698 -34.14 1.60 -5.87
C SER A 698 -34.40 0.36 -5.00
N PRO A 699 -34.59 -0.84 -5.59
CA PRO A 699 -34.79 -2.08 -4.83
C PRO A 699 -33.52 -2.53 -4.08
N GLU A 700 -32.34 -2.10 -4.51
CA GLU A 700 -31.06 -2.38 -3.84
C GLU A 700 -31.01 -1.79 -2.42
N LEU A 701 -31.63 -0.62 -2.21
CA LEU A 701 -31.71 0.00 -0.89
C LEU A 701 -32.53 -0.86 0.09
N ASP A 702 -33.65 -1.41 -0.37
CA ASP A 702 -34.51 -2.25 0.48
C ASP A 702 -33.77 -3.53 0.92
N ASP A 703 -32.99 -4.12 0.00
CA ASP A 703 -32.14 -5.27 0.32
C ASP A 703 -31.01 -4.92 1.30
N GLU A 704 -30.37 -3.76 1.15
CA GLU A 704 -29.33 -3.30 2.09
C GLU A 704 -29.91 -3.03 3.49
N VAL A 705 -31.05 -2.34 3.59
CA VAL A 705 -31.74 -2.09 4.86
C VAL A 705 -32.19 -3.39 5.52
N ALA A 706 -32.73 -4.35 4.74
CA ALA A 706 -33.10 -5.67 5.24
C ALA A 706 -31.89 -6.44 5.77
N ASN A 707 -30.75 -6.37 5.09
CA ASN A 707 -29.52 -7.00 5.55
C ASN A 707 -28.97 -6.35 6.82
N PHE A 708 -29.01 -5.02 6.95
CA PHE A 708 -28.70 -4.35 8.22
C PHE A 708 -29.58 -4.86 9.35
N TYR A 709 -30.89 -4.97 9.12
CA TYR A 709 -31.82 -5.50 10.13
C TYR A 709 -31.45 -6.93 10.52
N ARG A 710 -31.09 -7.79 9.56
CA ARG A 710 -30.66 -9.18 9.83
C ARG A 710 -29.40 -9.24 10.68
N VAL A 711 -28.35 -8.50 10.31
CA VAL A 711 -27.04 -8.62 10.98
C VAL A 711 -26.97 -7.89 12.32
N LEU A 712 -27.87 -6.94 12.60
CA LEU A 712 -27.93 -6.24 13.88
C LEU A 712 -28.46 -7.13 15.00
N SER A 713 -27.79 -7.11 16.16
CA SER A 713 -28.31 -7.66 17.40
C SER A 713 -29.55 -6.87 17.86
N LYS A 714 -30.38 -7.47 18.73
CA LYS A 714 -31.51 -6.77 19.35
C LYS A 714 -31.02 -5.53 20.11
N GLY A 715 -31.67 -4.37 19.92
CA GLY A 715 -31.23 -3.09 20.48
C GLY A 715 -29.99 -2.50 19.78
N GLY A 716 -29.48 -3.17 18.74
CA GLY A 716 -28.47 -2.60 17.85
C GLY A 716 -29.10 -1.55 16.93
N PHE A 717 -28.26 -0.66 16.39
CA PHE A 717 -28.75 0.43 15.56
C PHE A 717 -27.75 0.89 14.50
N VAL A 718 -28.28 1.59 13.51
CA VAL A 718 -27.54 2.29 12.45
C VAL A 718 -27.56 3.78 12.73
N LEU A 719 -26.38 4.41 12.70
CA LEU A 719 -26.19 5.86 12.65
C LEU A 719 -25.82 6.28 11.24
N LEU A 720 -26.48 7.33 10.76
CA LEU A 720 -26.31 7.82 9.40
C LEU A 720 -26.56 9.34 9.33
N ARG A 721 -25.89 9.99 8.38
CA ARG A 721 -26.00 11.43 8.14
C ARG A 721 -26.54 11.66 6.73
N SER A 722 -27.10 12.83 6.45
CA SER A 722 -27.59 13.16 5.11
C SER A 722 -27.34 14.63 4.76
N ALA A 723 -27.12 14.89 3.47
CA ALA A 723 -27.13 16.22 2.88
C ALA A 723 -28.53 16.87 2.91
N ALA A 724 -29.60 16.09 3.08
CA ALA A 724 -30.95 16.58 3.29
C ALA A 724 -31.29 16.70 4.79
N LYS A 725 -32.18 17.62 5.15
CA LYS A 725 -32.81 17.71 6.47
C LYS A 725 -33.78 16.55 6.71
N GLN A 726 -34.49 16.11 5.67
CA GLN A 726 -35.42 14.98 5.74
C GLN A 726 -35.15 13.97 4.60
N PRO A 727 -34.22 13.02 4.79
CA PRO A 727 -33.92 12.03 3.78
C PRO A 727 -35.10 11.07 3.52
N TRP A 728 -35.42 10.86 2.24
CA TRP A 728 -36.55 10.04 1.80
C TRP A 728 -36.47 8.58 2.25
N TYR A 729 -35.25 8.03 2.36
CA TYR A 729 -34.98 6.64 2.70
C TYR A 729 -35.24 6.27 4.18
N MET A 730 -35.56 7.23 5.06
CA MET A 730 -35.97 6.93 6.45
C MET A 730 -37.23 6.06 6.52
N GLN A 731 -38.08 6.17 5.50
CA GLN A 731 -39.27 5.32 5.40
C GLN A 731 -38.92 3.86 5.14
N ASN A 732 -37.84 3.56 4.40
CA ASN A 732 -37.39 2.20 4.13
C ASN A 732 -36.95 1.50 5.42
N PHE A 733 -36.22 2.20 6.31
CA PHE A 733 -35.90 1.69 7.66
C PHE A 733 -37.17 1.39 8.47
N SER A 734 -38.13 2.32 8.46
CA SER A 734 -39.39 2.12 9.20
C SER A 734 -40.18 0.92 8.66
N LYS A 735 -40.22 0.72 7.33
CA LYS A 735 -40.86 -0.44 6.68
C LYS A 735 -40.17 -1.76 7.01
N ALA A 736 -38.85 -1.75 7.14
CA ALA A 736 -38.05 -2.93 7.53
C ALA A 736 -38.15 -3.27 9.03
N GLY A 737 -38.83 -2.44 9.83
CA GLY A 737 -39.08 -2.70 11.25
C GLY A 737 -38.20 -1.89 12.21
N PHE A 738 -37.37 -0.96 11.73
CA PHE A 738 -36.58 -0.10 12.60
C PHE A 738 -37.42 1.01 13.25
N LYS A 739 -37.07 1.36 14.49
CA LYS A 739 -37.48 2.61 15.11
C LYS A 739 -36.53 3.73 14.70
N VAL A 740 -37.04 4.66 13.89
CA VAL A 740 -36.26 5.80 13.37
C VAL A 740 -36.42 7.03 14.25
N SER A 741 -35.32 7.71 14.55
CA SER A 741 -35.30 8.99 15.28
C SER A 741 -34.28 9.95 14.68
N CYS A 742 -34.66 11.22 14.53
CA CYS A 742 -33.73 12.30 14.18
C CYS A 742 -32.96 12.72 15.43
N ILE A 743 -31.63 12.65 15.40
CA ILE A 743 -30.76 13.10 16.48
C ILE A 743 -30.61 14.63 16.41
N SER A 744 -30.29 15.14 15.22
CA SER A 744 -30.10 16.57 15.01
C SER A 744 -30.39 16.94 13.56
N VAL A 745 -30.93 18.14 13.35
CA VAL A 745 -31.20 18.71 12.03
C VAL A 745 -30.84 20.18 12.01
N ARG A 746 -30.25 20.64 10.90
CA ARG A 746 -29.79 22.02 10.76
C ARG A 746 -30.97 22.99 10.70
N GLN A 747 -30.90 24.05 11.51
CA GLN A 747 -31.89 25.13 11.57
C GLN A 747 -31.30 26.46 11.07
N GLY A 748 -30.90 26.52 9.80
CA GLY A 748 -30.29 27.69 9.18
C GLY A 748 -28.78 27.80 9.43
N ASN A 749 -28.25 29.04 9.44
CA ASN A 749 -26.81 29.32 9.44
C ASN A 749 -26.26 29.87 10.76
N LYS A 750 -26.96 29.67 11.89
CA LYS A 750 -26.55 30.23 13.20
C LYS A 750 -25.93 29.21 14.15
N VAL A 751 -26.37 27.96 14.08
CA VAL A 751 -25.97 26.89 15.01
C VAL A 751 -25.57 25.67 14.21
N ALA A 752 -24.36 25.16 14.45
CA ALA A 752 -23.89 23.92 13.89
C ALA A 752 -24.48 22.71 14.64
N ILE A 753 -24.68 21.59 13.94
CA ILE A 753 -25.08 20.34 14.58
C ILE A 753 -23.89 19.55 15.17
N ASP A 754 -22.68 19.79 14.66
CA ASP A 754 -21.41 19.25 15.17
C ASP A 754 -20.25 20.18 14.74
N ARG A 755 -18.98 19.81 15.03
CA ARG A 755 -17.81 20.66 14.69
C ARG A 755 -17.48 20.70 13.19
N VAL A 756 -18.18 19.94 12.36
CA VAL A 756 -17.99 19.89 10.90
C VAL A 756 -19.16 20.53 10.18
N ASN A 757 -20.39 20.30 10.64
CA ASN A 757 -21.63 20.81 10.08
C ASN A 757 -21.76 20.57 8.55
N MET A 758 -21.11 19.54 8.00
CA MET A 758 -21.15 19.26 6.56
C MET A 758 -22.54 18.78 6.15
N TYR A 759 -23.12 17.92 6.98
CA TYR A 759 -24.43 17.31 6.76
C TYR A 759 -25.56 18.16 7.33
N ALA A 760 -26.75 18.03 6.75
CA ALA A 760 -27.94 18.77 7.15
C ALA A 760 -28.73 18.04 8.25
N SER A 761 -28.58 16.73 8.37
CA SER A 761 -29.22 15.94 9.42
C SER A 761 -28.41 14.71 9.86
N PHE A 762 -28.72 14.23 11.07
CA PHE A 762 -28.15 13.06 11.70
C PHE A 762 -29.26 12.18 12.30
N TRP A 763 -29.24 10.89 12.00
CA TRP A 763 -30.33 9.96 12.28
C TRP A 763 -29.85 8.67 12.94
N LYS A 764 -30.75 8.06 13.71
CA LYS A 764 -30.62 6.73 14.31
C LYS A 764 -31.78 5.85 13.86
N ALA A 765 -31.48 4.64 13.40
CA ALA A 765 -32.45 3.58 13.13
C ALA A 765 -32.14 2.36 14.02
N GLU A 766 -33.02 2.09 15.00
CA GLU A 766 -32.82 1.06 16.05
C GLU A 766 -33.68 -0.18 15.81
N LYS A 767 -33.11 -1.37 16.01
CA LYS A 767 -33.76 -2.68 15.85
C LYS A 767 -34.49 -3.16 17.10
#